data_AF-A0A3P3Q5T6-F1
#
_entry.id   AF-A0A3P3Q5T6-F1
#
_cell.length_a   1.000
_cell.length_b   1.000
_cell.length_c   1.000
_cell.angle_alpha   90.00
_cell.angle_beta   90.00
_cell.angle_gamma   90.00
#
_symmetry.space_group_name_H-M   'P 1'
#
loop_
_entity.id
_entity.type
_entity.pdbx_description
1 polymer ?
#
loop_
_entity_poly.entity_id
_entity_poly.type
_entity_poly.pdbx_seq_one_letter_code
_entity_poly.pdbx_strand_id
1 'polypeptide(L)'
;MIQDMERQKKRKKKMQNKKQGEIHITLYSDLCSGNGYSYYGTIDSEVEHDDLGLPFIPARRLKGCLRECAKLLSDSGLWEESTDPLNYLFGVSGDDSTKGIKIENAYISGYEQIKVGLKLLQENKKIKKYISPYEVLDLFSDVKAQTRMENGVADDNSLRFTRIIHQFSPFDKENRLEFIAKVEYPDGQEDKLKQICKSLRHIGMNRNRGLGCVKCEFKAEDKAADTKDNIKIVENVEINKDLNQKLNITVFFENLGPLIISGDDKNTTLKYISGKSVLGTLAGSYLGIEGNSADDEEFVRLFLNGDTIYSDFNISDGKHNFYPAPSFINKMKKSKKYVNSLKYSENQGYSSDDYNPANGNQPKKLKGKYIHLEKLNKSGSLNILDCEPKQRVIYHHRRGDDALLYSQTALKEGQIFAGNIICGRRDYELILNLLRKTNFSFGKSKTAQYGKCRIISLNTDIINDFNVKKGELIYVSLASRGIFSDDYGYTQEPKKVYKIIGEQLGLLNEKADEDIQIGETDYPFCSIQPAMIYGYSGVWNLRKAPIAGIESGSTFVYKAEKDVDIKNYYVGERNLEGFGKVSIYKGDELPYELKVDNEDNKSTKADNELSNINDEVKEILKQSLYKVLYQNILEDMLVKMDKDNSKLIMSPSTIGRVNLMVKETLPDSESVANEKYIDFAKRIVSIKRDTERNEIGKVAERFFGTKLPDKNDLGSLDIKKILGANTDKYNESEKCRIYSLLCQLTDEKKVNSHILGWWGNLMLELLANQKYLKKFN
;
A
#
# COMPACT_ATOMS: atom_id res chain seq x y z
N MET A 1 -34.32 -38.32 -12.91
CA MET A 1 -33.91 -39.21 -11.79
C MET A 1 -32.48 -39.73 -11.87
N ILE A 2 -32.06 -40.58 -12.84
CA ILE A 2 -30.64 -40.99 -12.98
C ILE A 2 -29.74 -39.81 -13.41
N GLN A 3 -30.21 -38.95 -14.34
CA GLN A 3 -29.54 -37.70 -14.70
C GLN A 3 -29.52 -36.64 -13.57
N ASP A 4 -30.51 -36.66 -12.66
CA ASP A 4 -30.52 -35.81 -11.47
C ASP A 4 -29.60 -36.37 -10.38
N MET A 5 -29.51 -37.69 -10.24
CA MET A 5 -28.52 -38.34 -9.39
C MET A 5 -27.09 -38.17 -9.93
N GLU A 6 -26.89 -38.10 -11.25
CA GLU A 6 -25.60 -37.76 -11.85
C GLU A 6 -25.27 -36.27 -11.76
N ARG A 7 -26.26 -35.36 -11.87
CA ARG A 7 -26.10 -33.93 -11.57
C ARG A 7 -25.83 -33.68 -10.09
N GLN A 8 -26.48 -34.42 -9.19
CA GLN A 8 -26.22 -34.42 -7.76
C GLN A 8 -24.88 -35.08 -7.43
N LYS A 9 -24.45 -36.15 -8.12
CA LYS A 9 -23.10 -36.74 -7.97
C LYS A 9 -22.00 -35.81 -8.52
N LYS A 10 -22.25 -35.09 -9.62
CA LYS A 10 -21.35 -34.04 -10.16
C LYS A 10 -21.32 -32.79 -9.27
N ARG A 11 -22.43 -32.44 -8.60
CA ARG A 11 -22.46 -31.42 -7.54
C ARG A 11 -21.80 -31.90 -6.23
N LYS A 12 -21.92 -33.18 -5.88
CA LYS A 12 -21.26 -33.83 -4.72
C LYS A 12 -19.74 -33.94 -4.87
N LYS A 13 -19.18 -33.75 -6.06
CA LYS A 13 -17.74 -33.64 -6.30
C LYS A 13 -17.19 -32.21 -6.09
N LYS A 14 -17.93 -31.32 -5.42
CA LYS A 14 -17.53 -29.95 -5.10
C LYS A 14 -17.02 -29.81 -3.67
N MET A 15 -15.81 -30.29 -3.44
CA MET A 15 -14.75 -29.51 -2.81
C MET A 15 -13.46 -30.29 -2.99
N GLN A 16 -12.56 -29.78 -3.82
CA GLN A 16 -11.19 -30.24 -3.77
C GLN A 16 -10.67 -29.87 -2.39
N ASN A 17 -10.31 -30.86 -1.57
CA ASN A 17 -9.41 -30.62 -0.45
C ASN A 17 -8.17 -29.95 -1.06
N LYS A 18 -8.03 -28.64 -0.81
CA LYS A 18 -6.87 -27.89 -1.27
C LYS A 18 -5.76 -28.08 -0.27
N LYS A 19 -4.60 -28.52 -0.76
CA LYS A 19 -3.37 -28.58 0.01
C LYS A 19 -2.62 -27.26 -0.13
N GLN A 20 -1.70 -27.03 0.79
CA GLN A 20 -0.82 -25.87 0.81
C GLN A 20 0.63 -26.28 0.54
N GLY A 21 1.41 -25.33 0.07
CA GLY A 21 2.81 -25.50 -0.27
C GLY A 21 3.45 -24.17 -0.64
N GLU A 22 4.75 -24.24 -0.95
CA GLU A 22 5.56 -23.09 -1.28
C GLU A 22 6.33 -23.32 -2.59
N ILE A 23 6.45 -22.26 -3.38
CA ILE A 23 7.29 -22.20 -4.57
C ILE A 23 8.48 -21.31 -4.24
N HIS A 24 9.66 -21.91 -4.15
CA HIS A 24 10.95 -21.26 -3.91
C HIS A 24 11.61 -20.90 -5.25
N ILE A 25 12.00 -19.64 -5.41
CA ILE A 25 12.57 -19.09 -6.65
C ILE A 25 13.91 -18.44 -6.31
N THR A 26 15.00 -19.12 -6.62
CA THR A 26 16.37 -18.63 -6.40
C THR A 26 16.89 -17.95 -7.67
N LEU A 27 17.46 -16.74 -7.54
CA LEU A 27 18.01 -15.98 -8.67
C LEU A 27 19.42 -16.45 -9.08
N TYR A 28 19.57 -16.86 -10.33
CA TYR A 28 20.84 -17.23 -10.97
C TYR A 28 21.39 -16.15 -11.91
N SER A 29 20.61 -15.10 -12.15
CA SER A 29 21.02 -13.85 -12.76
C SER A 29 20.15 -12.73 -12.21
N ASP A 30 20.53 -11.48 -12.44
CA ASP A 30 19.71 -10.34 -12.04
C ASP A 30 18.32 -10.37 -12.70
N LEU A 31 17.31 -9.84 -12.01
CA LEU A 31 15.90 -9.97 -12.39
C LEU A 31 15.24 -8.59 -12.60
N CYS A 32 14.57 -8.40 -13.72
CA CYS A 32 13.59 -7.31 -13.87
C CYS A 32 12.16 -7.88 -13.85
N SER A 33 11.51 -7.84 -12.68
CA SER A 33 10.07 -8.10 -12.54
C SER A 33 9.30 -6.82 -12.87
N GLY A 34 9.24 -6.43 -14.14
CA GLY A 34 8.81 -5.09 -14.54
C GLY A 34 7.40 -4.69 -14.07
N ASN A 35 7.25 -3.54 -13.41
CA ASN A 35 5.96 -3.04 -12.91
C ASN A 35 5.13 -2.28 -13.97
N GLY A 36 5.71 -2.03 -15.15
CA GLY A 36 5.07 -1.32 -16.27
C GLY A 36 5.17 0.19 -16.23
N TYR A 37 5.84 0.76 -15.22
CA TYR A 37 6.16 2.19 -15.16
C TYR A 37 7.52 2.49 -15.79
N SER A 38 7.62 3.72 -16.29
CA SER A 38 8.85 4.37 -16.73
C SER A 38 8.95 5.75 -16.06
N TYR A 39 10.14 6.10 -15.58
CA TYR A 39 10.48 7.44 -15.11
C TYR A 39 11.17 8.19 -16.23
N TYR A 40 10.53 9.27 -16.70
CA TYR A 40 10.99 10.02 -17.86
C TYR A 40 12.44 10.49 -17.70
N GLY A 41 13.29 10.11 -18.64
CA GLY A 41 14.70 10.52 -18.68
C GLY A 41 15.64 9.79 -17.71
N THR A 42 15.15 8.86 -16.88
CA THR A 42 16.00 8.14 -15.90
C THR A 42 15.86 6.63 -15.96
N ILE A 43 14.64 6.08 -16.04
CA ILE A 43 14.39 4.63 -16.00
C ILE A 43 13.28 4.28 -16.99
N ASP A 44 13.59 3.52 -18.03
CA ASP A 44 12.61 3.06 -19.02
C ASP A 44 11.79 1.86 -18.54
N SER A 45 12.36 1.04 -17.64
CA SER A 45 11.70 -0.16 -17.11
C SER A 45 12.00 -0.33 -15.63
N GLU A 46 10.97 -0.12 -14.80
CA GLU A 46 11.05 -0.22 -13.35
C GLU A 46 10.65 -1.61 -12.83
N VAL A 47 11.24 -2.04 -11.73
CA VAL A 47 10.93 -3.33 -11.05
C VAL A 47 9.73 -3.21 -10.13
N GLU A 48 9.06 -4.33 -9.88
CA GLU A 48 7.98 -4.41 -8.90
C GLU A 48 8.53 -4.49 -7.48
N HIS A 49 8.04 -3.60 -6.63
CA HIS A 49 8.35 -3.50 -5.21
C HIS A 49 7.12 -3.02 -4.44
N ASP A 50 7.10 -3.27 -3.13
CA ASP A 50 6.01 -2.82 -2.26
C ASP A 50 6.18 -1.35 -1.82
N ASP A 51 5.25 -0.88 -1.00
CA ASP A 51 5.25 0.50 -0.47
C ASP A 51 6.43 0.79 0.50
N LEU A 52 7.19 -0.23 0.90
CA LEU A 52 8.41 -0.12 1.71
C LEU A 52 9.69 -0.25 0.88
N GLY A 53 9.58 -0.52 -0.42
CA GLY A 53 10.74 -0.70 -1.32
C GLY A 53 11.24 -2.13 -1.43
N LEU A 54 10.56 -3.10 -0.79
CA LEU A 54 10.96 -4.50 -0.87
C LEU A 54 10.52 -5.10 -2.21
N PRO A 55 11.43 -5.71 -3.00
CA PRO A 55 11.06 -6.29 -4.28
C PRO A 55 10.20 -7.54 -4.11
N PHE A 56 9.32 -7.79 -5.09
CA PHE A 56 8.54 -9.03 -5.15
C PHE A 56 8.21 -9.44 -6.59
N ILE A 57 7.84 -10.71 -6.77
CA ILE A 57 7.39 -11.25 -8.07
C ILE A 57 5.87 -11.40 -8.04
N PRO A 58 5.14 -10.66 -8.89
CA PRO A 58 3.69 -10.80 -8.95
C PRO A 58 3.20 -12.20 -9.30
N ALA A 59 2.26 -12.70 -8.51
CA ALA A 59 1.68 -14.02 -8.65
C ALA A 59 1.08 -14.27 -10.03
N ARG A 60 0.48 -13.25 -10.67
CA ARG A 60 -0.11 -13.39 -12.00
C ARG A 60 0.95 -13.61 -13.07
N ARG A 61 2.11 -12.94 -12.94
CA ARG A 61 3.26 -13.13 -13.83
C ARG A 61 3.87 -14.51 -13.62
N LEU A 62 4.06 -14.91 -12.35
CA LEU A 62 4.55 -16.24 -11.97
C LEU A 62 3.63 -17.34 -12.49
N LYS A 63 2.32 -17.24 -12.24
CA LYS A 63 1.30 -18.18 -12.73
C LYS A 63 1.29 -18.28 -14.25
N GLY A 64 1.55 -17.17 -14.96
CA GLY A 64 1.74 -17.15 -16.41
C GLY A 64 2.94 -18.01 -16.84
N CYS A 65 4.11 -17.79 -16.24
CA CYS A 65 5.31 -18.57 -16.52
C CYS A 65 5.12 -20.07 -16.20
N LEU A 66 4.47 -20.39 -15.08
CA LEU A 66 4.14 -21.76 -14.70
C LEU A 66 3.16 -22.41 -15.69
N ARG A 67 2.21 -21.65 -16.23
CA ARG A 67 1.30 -22.12 -17.28
C ARG A 67 2.03 -22.39 -18.60
N GLU A 68 2.97 -21.54 -18.98
CA GLU A 68 3.85 -21.75 -20.16
C GLU A 68 4.64 -23.06 -20.01
N CYS A 69 5.21 -23.29 -18.83
CA CYS A 69 5.93 -24.51 -18.49
C CYS A 69 5.03 -25.76 -18.49
N ALA A 70 3.84 -25.65 -17.89
CA ALA A 70 2.83 -26.71 -17.91
C ALA A 70 2.43 -27.08 -19.34
N LYS A 71 2.24 -26.10 -20.21
CA LYS A 71 1.95 -26.32 -21.63
C LYS A 71 3.10 -27.06 -22.32
N LEU A 72 4.35 -26.64 -22.09
CA LEU A 72 5.52 -27.31 -22.64
C LEU A 72 5.62 -28.78 -22.20
N LEU A 73 5.38 -29.08 -20.92
CA LEU A 73 5.37 -30.45 -20.39
C LEU A 73 4.23 -31.28 -20.99
N SER A 74 3.04 -30.70 -21.14
CA SER A 74 1.91 -31.34 -21.82
C SER A 74 2.24 -31.66 -23.28
N ASP A 75 2.77 -30.70 -24.03
CA ASP A 75 3.11 -30.83 -25.45
C ASP A 75 4.26 -31.83 -25.68
N SER A 76 5.09 -32.08 -24.66
CA SER A 76 6.18 -33.06 -24.72
C SER A 76 5.75 -34.53 -24.54
N GLY A 77 4.46 -34.78 -24.25
CA GLY A 77 3.92 -36.13 -24.01
C GLY A 77 4.26 -36.72 -22.63
N LEU A 78 4.79 -35.91 -21.70
CA LEU A 78 5.11 -36.34 -20.33
C LEU A 78 3.87 -36.48 -19.43
N TRP A 79 2.72 -35.96 -19.85
CA TRP A 79 1.46 -36.03 -19.12
C TRP A 79 0.44 -36.86 -19.89
N GLU A 80 -0.34 -37.70 -19.18
CA GLU A 80 -1.40 -38.50 -19.79
C GLU A 80 -2.48 -37.62 -20.46
N GLU A 81 -2.83 -37.94 -21.71
CA GLU A 81 -3.82 -37.19 -22.52
C GLU A 81 -5.26 -37.27 -21.97
N SER A 82 -5.56 -38.25 -21.12
CA SER A 82 -6.93 -38.55 -20.65
C SER A 82 -7.52 -37.51 -19.70
N THR A 83 -6.69 -36.64 -19.13
CA THR A 83 -7.11 -35.54 -18.24
C THR A 83 -6.51 -34.25 -18.77
N ASP A 84 -7.32 -33.22 -19.06
CA ASP A 84 -6.84 -31.87 -19.40
C ASP A 84 -6.23 -31.22 -18.14
N PRO A 85 -4.92 -31.40 -17.89
CA PRO A 85 -4.32 -31.07 -16.61
C PRO A 85 -4.01 -29.58 -16.53
N LEU A 86 -3.85 -28.93 -17.69
CA LEU A 86 -3.61 -27.51 -17.86
C LEU A 86 -4.84 -26.72 -17.40
N ASN A 87 -6.03 -27.05 -17.92
CA ASN A 87 -7.25 -26.36 -17.51
C ASN A 87 -7.69 -26.75 -16.10
N TYR A 88 -7.35 -27.95 -15.63
CA TYR A 88 -7.57 -28.34 -14.23
C TYR A 88 -6.75 -27.50 -13.24
N LEU A 89 -5.45 -27.28 -13.52
CA LEU A 89 -4.55 -26.52 -12.65
C LEU A 89 -4.69 -25.01 -12.82
N PHE A 90 -4.88 -24.51 -14.03
CA PHE A 90 -4.84 -23.07 -14.31
C PHE A 90 -6.22 -22.44 -14.57
N GLY A 91 -7.26 -23.27 -14.73
CA GLY A 91 -8.63 -22.85 -14.99
C GLY A 91 -8.91 -22.51 -16.47
N VAL A 92 -10.19 -22.45 -16.81
CA VAL A 92 -10.71 -22.01 -18.11
C VAL A 92 -11.28 -20.60 -18.00
N SER A 93 -11.10 -19.78 -19.04
CA SER A 93 -11.71 -18.45 -19.08
C SER A 93 -13.24 -18.53 -19.03
N GLY A 94 -13.86 -17.74 -18.16
CA GLY A 94 -15.32 -17.68 -18.00
C GLY A 94 -15.93 -18.71 -17.06
N ASP A 95 -15.13 -19.53 -16.37
CA ASP A 95 -15.63 -20.44 -15.34
C ASP A 95 -15.97 -19.66 -14.04
N ASP A 96 -17.16 -19.91 -13.49
CA ASP A 96 -17.69 -19.22 -12.30
C ASP A 96 -17.04 -19.63 -10.98
N SER A 97 -16.14 -20.61 -11.02
CA SER A 97 -15.52 -21.20 -9.83
C SER A 97 -14.01 -20.99 -9.80
N THR A 98 -13.47 -20.65 -8.62
CA THR A 98 -12.04 -20.56 -8.33
C THR A 98 -11.38 -21.95 -8.25
N LYS A 99 -11.35 -22.63 -9.40
CA LYS A 99 -10.71 -23.94 -9.59
C LYS A 99 -9.20 -23.83 -9.80
N GLY A 100 -8.51 -24.94 -9.53
CA GLY A 100 -7.08 -25.07 -9.75
C GLY A 100 -6.23 -24.38 -8.68
N ILE A 101 -5.01 -24.03 -9.07
CA ILE A 101 -4.00 -23.47 -8.18
C ILE A 101 -4.26 -22.00 -7.89
N LYS A 102 -4.06 -21.62 -6.64
CA LYS A 102 -4.02 -20.24 -6.19
C LYS A 102 -2.63 -19.93 -5.69
N ILE A 103 -1.96 -19.00 -6.36
CA ILE A 103 -0.57 -18.64 -6.08
C ILE A 103 -0.57 -17.24 -5.51
N GLU A 104 0.22 -16.97 -4.48
CA GLU A 104 0.42 -15.63 -3.93
C GLU A 104 1.65 -14.96 -4.54
N ASN A 105 1.84 -13.66 -4.28
CA ASN A 105 3.05 -12.99 -4.73
C ASN A 105 4.27 -13.67 -4.10
N ALA A 106 5.35 -13.78 -4.87
CA ALA A 106 6.60 -14.31 -4.34
C ALA A 106 7.36 -13.16 -3.68
N TYR A 107 7.54 -13.23 -2.36
CA TYR A 107 8.26 -12.22 -1.58
C TYR A 107 9.64 -12.74 -1.21
N ILE A 108 10.59 -11.83 -0.95
CA ILE A 108 11.93 -12.22 -0.47
C ILE A 108 11.83 -13.06 0.81
N SER A 109 12.79 -13.96 1.02
CA SER A 109 12.88 -14.72 2.28
C SER A 109 12.93 -13.77 3.49
N GLY A 110 12.18 -14.07 4.56
CA GLY A 110 12.06 -13.20 5.75
C GLY A 110 11.19 -11.95 5.56
N TYR A 111 10.41 -11.84 4.49
CA TYR A 111 9.64 -10.64 4.14
C TYR A 111 8.77 -10.09 5.28
N GLU A 112 7.98 -10.93 5.97
CA GLU A 112 7.05 -10.46 7.01
C GLU A 112 7.80 -9.85 8.21
N GLN A 113 8.92 -10.46 8.62
CA GLN A 113 9.77 -9.95 9.70
C GLN A 113 10.39 -8.59 9.31
N ILE A 114 10.94 -8.51 8.09
CA ILE A 114 11.54 -7.27 7.58
C ILE A 114 10.48 -6.17 7.49
N LYS A 115 9.30 -6.47 6.94
CA LYS A 115 8.18 -5.54 6.81
C LYS A 115 7.76 -4.97 8.16
N VAL A 116 7.63 -5.80 9.19
CA VAL A 116 7.28 -5.33 10.55
C VAL A 116 8.37 -4.41 11.09
N GLY A 117 9.65 -4.80 10.98
CA GLY A 117 10.76 -3.96 11.45
C GLY A 117 10.87 -2.63 10.72
N LEU A 118 10.68 -2.61 9.40
CA LEU A 118 10.67 -1.37 8.60
C LEU A 118 9.52 -0.44 8.99
N LYS A 119 8.32 -0.97 9.27
CA LYS A 119 7.19 -0.17 9.75
C LYS A 119 7.52 0.51 11.10
N LEU A 120 8.13 -0.24 12.03
CA LEU A 120 8.58 0.32 13.32
C LEU A 120 9.60 1.46 13.11
N LEU A 121 10.58 1.28 12.21
CA LEU A 121 11.54 2.33 11.89
C LEU A 121 10.89 3.58 11.27
N GLN A 122 9.82 3.42 10.47
CA GLN A 122 9.07 4.53 9.89
C GLN A 122 8.19 5.30 10.90
N GLU A 123 7.83 4.67 12.02
CA GLU A 123 7.12 5.32 13.13
C GLU A 123 8.08 6.16 14.00
N ASN A 124 9.36 5.79 14.02
CA ASN A 124 10.38 6.51 14.79
C ASN A 124 10.75 7.85 14.13
N LYS A 125 10.32 8.97 14.74
CA LYS A 125 10.56 10.34 14.22
C LYS A 125 12.05 10.67 13.98
N LYS A 126 12.98 10.09 14.75
CA LYS A 126 14.43 10.35 14.59
C LYS A 126 14.99 9.62 13.36
N ILE A 127 14.49 8.41 13.07
CA ILE A 127 15.03 7.51 12.04
C ILE A 127 14.30 7.62 10.71
N LYS A 128 12.99 7.93 10.73
CA LYS A 128 12.11 7.99 9.55
C LYS A 128 12.70 8.76 8.35
N LYS A 129 13.50 9.79 8.60
CA LYS A 129 14.13 10.61 7.54
C LYS A 129 15.29 9.93 6.80
N TYR A 130 15.83 8.82 7.33
CA TYR A 130 16.94 8.06 6.73
C TYR A 130 16.49 6.73 6.11
N ILE A 131 15.19 6.44 6.10
CA ILE A 131 14.68 5.19 5.54
C ILE A 131 13.41 5.44 4.73
N SER A 132 13.62 5.58 3.43
CA SER A 132 12.60 5.73 2.42
C SER A 132 12.47 4.45 1.59
N PRO A 133 11.30 4.22 0.95
CA PRO A 133 11.13 3.08 0.05
C PRO A 133 12.17 3.03 -1.07
N TYR A 134 12.65 4.19 -1.54
CA TYR A 134 13.69 4.25 -2.55
C TYR A 134 15.05 3.78 -2.01
N GLU A 135 15.41 4.16 -0.79
CA GLU A 135 16.66 3.71 -0.15
C GLU A 135 16.64 2.20 0.10
N VAL A 136 15.50 1.66 0.56
CA VAL A 136 15.35 0.21 0.73
C VAL A 136 15.50 -0.49 -0.62
N LEU A 137 14.80 -0.02 -1.66
CA LEU A 137 14.86 -0.63 -3.00
C LEU A 137 16.28 -0.60 -3.59
N ASP A 138 17.02 0.48 -3.38
CA ASP A 138 18.39 0.65 -3.87
C ASP A 138 19.36 -0.39 -3.30
N LEU A 139 19.10 -0.95 -2.11
CA LEU A 139 19.90 -2.06 -1.57
C LEU A 139 19.74 -3.35 -2.37
N PHE A 140 18.54 -3.57 -2.93
CA PHE A 140 18.25 -4.76 -3.71
C PHE A 140 18.47 -4.57 -5.21
N SER A 141 18.73 -3.35 -5.68
CA SER A 141 18.60 -3.02 -7.10
C SER A 141 19.70 -2.12 -7.65
N ASP A 142 19.84 -2.17 -8.96
CA ASP A 142 20.73 -1.30 -9.73
C ASP A 142 20.08 -0.98 -11.09
N VAL A 143 20.64 -0.03 -11.83
CA VAL A 143 20.16 0.39 -13.15
C VAL A 143 21.13 -0.07 -14.23
N LYS A 144 20.68 -0.99 -15.07
CA LYS A 144 21.44 -1.44 -16.25
C LYS A 144 21.06 -0.63 -17.48
N ALA A 145 22.06 -0.01 -18.09
CA ALA A 145 21.96 0.60 -19.41
C ALA A 145 22.15 -0.46 -20.51
N GLN A 146 21.27 -0.46 -21.51
CA GLN A 146 21.35 -1.32 -22.70
C GLN A 146 21.10 -0.49 -23.95
N THR A 147 21.84 -0.74 -25.02
CA THR A 147 21.65 -0.07 -26.31
C THR A 147 21.60 -1.11 -27.43
N ARG A 148 20.86 -0.84 -28.50
CA ARG A 148 20.92 -1.68 -29.70
C ARG A 148 22.22 -1.39 -30.44
N MET A 149 22.86 -2.45 -30.95
CA MET A 149 24.06 -2.36 -31.75
C MET A 149 23.74 -2.77 -33.18
N GLU A 150 24.15 -1.96 -34.16
CA GLU A 150 24.07 -2.25 -35.59
C GLU A 150 25.47 -2.06 -36.20
N ASN A 151 26.01 -3.12 -36.82
CA ASN A 151 27.37 -3.13 -37.39
C ASN A 151 28.49 -2.69 -36.42
N GLY A 152 28.35 -2.99 -35.13
CA GLY A 152 29.33 -2.61 -34.10
C GLY A 152 29.24 -1.15 -33.64
N VAL A 153 28.26 -0.39 -34.15
CA VAL A 153 27.96 0.98 -33.72
C VAL A 153 26.64 0.98 -32.94
N ALA A 154 26.55 1.83 -31.91
CA ALA A 154 25.30 1.99 -31.18
C ALA A 154 24.27 2.68 -32.09
N ASP A 155 23.08 2.10 -32.16
CA ASP A 155 21.98 2.66 -32.94
C ASP A 155 21.36 3.87 -32.22
N ASP A 156 21.00 4.89 -33.00
CA ASP A 156 20.53 6.17 -32.48
C ASP A 156 19.24 6.01 -31.66
N ASN A 157 19.16 6.72 -30.54
CA ASN A 157 18.00 6.71 -29.64
C ASN A 157 17.60 5.32 -29.09
N SER A 158 18.51 4.35 -29.11
CA SER A 158 18.26 2.98 -28.66
C SER A 158 18.68 2.68 -27.22
N LEU A 159 19.33 3.64 -26.55
CA LEU A 159 19.72 3.52 -25.13
C LEU A 159 18.47 3.40 -24.24
N ARG A 160 18.44 2.38 -23.39
CA ARG A 160 17.38 2.10 -22.43
C ARG A 160 17.96 1.76 -21.06
N PHE A 161 17.35 2.28 -20.02
CA PHE A 161 17.71 2.03 -18.62
C PHE A 161 16.67 1.13 -17.97
N THR A 162 17.11 -0.04 -17.51
CA THR A 162 16.26 -1.02 -16.83
C THR A 162 16.73 -1.18 -15.40
N ARG A 163 15.85 -0.92 -14.42
CA ARG A 163 16.14 -1.33 -13.05
C ARG A 163 16.09 -2.86 -12.96
N ILE A 164 17.06 -3.41 -12.25
CA ILE A 164 17.21 -4.84 -12.01
C ILE A 164 17.32 -5.09 -10.51
N ILE A 165 16.85 -6.25 -10.07
CA ILE A 165 17.08 -6.80 -8.73
C ILE A 165 18.31 -7.69 -8.79
N HIS A 166 19.22 -7.52 -7.84
CA HIS A 166 20.44 -8.31 -7.74
C HIS A 166 20.15 -9.80 -7.50
N GLN A 167 20.96 -10.65 -8.11
CA GLN A 167 20.90 -12.10 -7.88
C GLN A 167 21.38 -12.53 -6.49
N PHE A 168 22.12 -11.68 -5.78
CA PHE A 168 22.66 -11.96 -4.45
C PHE A 168 21.91 -11.15 -3.39
N SER A 169 21.82 -11.69 -2.18
CA SER A 169 21.19 -11.02 -1.06
C SER A 169 22.02 -9.80 -0.64
N PRO A 170 21.39 -8.64 -0.33
CA PRO A 170 22.11 -7.50 0.24
C PRO A 170 22.62 -7.76 1.66
N PHE A 171 22.08 -8.77 2.34
CA PHE A 171 22.45 -9.14 3.71
C PHE A 171 23.65 -10.07 3.77
N ASP A 172 23.81 -10.92 2.74
CA ASP A 172 24.92 -11.85 2.61
C ASP A 172 25.19 -12.09 1.12
N LYS A 173 26.29 -11.52 0.63
CA LYS A 173 26.65 -11.55 -0.79
C LYS A 173 27.06 -12.94 -1.28
N GLU A 174 27.36 -13.88 -0.38
CA GLU A 174 27.64 -15.28 -0.74
C GLU A 174 26.34 -16.05 -1.08
N ASN A 175 25.21 -15.55 -0.58
CA ASN A 175 23.91 -16.18 -0.75
C ASN A 175 23.10 -15.55 -1.88
N ARG A 176 22.46 -16.41 -2.69
CA ARG A 176 21.55 -15.97 -3.76
C ARG A 176 20.24 -15.47 -3.16
N LEU A 177 19.68 -14.43 -3.78
CA LEU A 177 18.38 -13.91 -3.39
C LEU A 177 17.30 -14.93 -3.76
N GLU A 178 16.43 -15.23 -2.80
CA GLU A 178 15.32 -16.18 -2.93
C GLU A 178 13.98 -15.47 -2.71
N PHE A 179 13.02 -15.78 -3.58
CA PHE A 179 11.62 -15.39 -3.45
C PHE A 179 10.75 -16.62 -3.18
N ILE A 180 9.81 -16.50 -2.24
CA ILE A 180 8.92 -17.58 -1.81
C ILE A 180 7.47 -17.16 -2.08
N ALA A 181 6.74 -17.97 -2.86
CA ALA A 181 5.32 -17.82 -3.10
C ALA A 181 4.52 -18.95 -2.45
N LYS A 182 3.53 -18.59 -1.63
CA LYS A 182 2.56 -19.58 -1.11
C LYS A 182 1.62 -20.03 -2.22
N VAL A 183 1.29 -21.32 -2.24
CA VAL A 183 0.38 -21.91 -3.23
C VAL A 183 -0.62 -22.86 -2.57
N GLU A 184 -1.90 -22.64 -2.86
CA GLU A 184 -2.96 -23.62 -2.63
C GLU A 184 -3.20 -24.41 -3.92
N TYR A 185 -3.31 -25.73 -3.83
CA TYR A 185 -3.48 -26.59 -5.01
C TYR A 185 -4.41 -27.78 -4.74
N PRO A 186 -5.05 -28.35 -5.78
CA PRO A 186 -5.88 -29.54 -5.61
C PRO A 186 -5.05 -30.76 -5.17
N ASP A 187 -5.63 -31.60 -4.31
CA ASP A 187 -5.01 -32.86 -3.91
C ASP A 187 -4.58 -33.74 -5.11
N GLY A 188 -3.45 -34.45 -4.96
CA GLY A 188 -2.86 -35.33 -5.98
C GLY A 188 -2.18 -34.62 -7.15
N GLN A 189 -1.81 -33.35 -6.99
CA GLN A 189 -1.13 -32.55 -8.04
C GLN A 189 0.33 -32.20 -7.70
N GLU A 190 0.85 -32.71 -6.60
CA GLU A 190 2.18 -32.40 -6.06
C GLU A 190 3.28 -32.68 -7.09
N ASP A 191 3.27 -33.85 -7.73
CA ASP A 191 4.31 -34.23 -8.68
C ASP A 191 4.26 -33.41 -9.95
N LYS A 192 3.06 -33.05 -10.44
CA LYS A 192 2.91 -32.13 -11.57
C LYS A 192 3.46 -30.75 -11.22
N LEU A 193 3.18 -30.23 -10.01
CA LEU A 193 3.74 -28.96 -9.56
C LEU A 193 5.27 -29.01 -9.44
N LYS A 194 5.84 -30.10 -8.90
CA LYS A 194 7.30 -30.30 -8.87
C LYS A 194 7.89 -30.27 -10.28
N GLN A 195 7.28 -30.95 -11.25
CA GLN A 195 7.74 -30.94 -12.64
C GLN A 195 7.65 -29.55 -13.27
N ILE A 196 6.52 -28.85 -13.09
CA ILE A 196 6.32 -27.49 -13.61
C ILE A 196 7.39 -26.55 -13.04
N CYS A 197 7.55 -26.49 -11.71
CA CYS A 197 8.58 -25.68 -11.06
C CYS A 197 9.98 -26.06 -11.54
N LYS A 198 10.28 -27.37 -11.62
CA LYS A 198 11.54 -27.88 -12.15
C LYS A 198 11.76 -27.53 -13.61
N SER A 199 10.75 -27.24 -14.42
CA SER A 199 10.94 -26.81 -15.82
C SER A 199 11.10 -25.29 -15.99
N LEU A 200 10.69 -24.50 -14.99
CA LEU A 200 10.82 -23.05 -15.04
C LEU A 200 12.30 -22.62 -14.87
N ARG A 201 12.86 -22.00 -15.91
CA ARG A 201 14.27 -21.54 -15.95
C ARG A 201 14.44 -20.04 -16.09
N HIS A 202 13.46 -19.35 -16.66
CA HIS A 202 13.54 -17.92 -16.92
C HIS A 202 12.23 -17.19 -16.60
N ILE A 203 12.33 -16.05 -15.91
CA ILE A 203 11.21 -15.18 -15.54
C ILE A 203 11.54 -13.70 -15.82
N GLY A 204 10.55 -12.82 -15.70
CA GLY A 204 10.77 -11.37 -15.84
C GLY A 204 10.98 -10.91 -17.29
N MET A 205 11.48 -9.68 -17.43
CA MET A 205 11.82 -9.06 -18.71
C MET A 205 13.21 -9.50 -19.18
N ASN A 206 13.46 -9.38 -20.49
CA ASN A 206 14.78 -9.65 -21.09
C ASN A 206 15.34 -11.06 -20.78
N ARG A 207 14.45 -12.07 -20.71
CA ARG A 207 14.78 -13.50 -20.46
C ARG A 207 15.90 -14.05 -21.35
N ASN A 208 15.93 -13.61 -22.61
CA ASN A 208 16.91 -14.04 -23.61
C ASN A 208 18.11 -13.08 -23.73
N ARG A 209 18.24 -12.11 -22.83
CA ARG A 209 19.30 -11.08 -22.83
C ARG A 209 20.02 -11.01 -21.48
N GLY A 210 20.19 -12.17 -20.85
CA GLY A 210 20.98 -12.33 -19.62
C GLY A 210 20.29 -11.91 -18.32
N LEU A 211 18.97 -11.68 -18.32
CA LEU A 211 18.19 -11.41 -17.10
C LEU A 211 17.21 -12.55 -16.79
N GLY A 212 16.90 -12.70 -15.51
CA GLY A 212 15.82 -13.54 -14.99
C GLY A 212 16.05 -15.05 -15.03
N CYS A 213 17.29 -15.55 -15.10
CA CYS A 213 17.62 -16.95 -14.91
C CYS A 213 17.33 -17.36 -13.45
N VAL A 214 16.56 -18.44 -13.26
CA VAL A 214 16.12 -18.90 -11.93
C VAL A 214 16.17 -20.42 -11.78
N LYS A 215 16.31 -20.85 -10.54
CA LYS A 215 15.97 -22.21 -10.09
C LYS A 215 14.66 -22.14 -9.32
N CYS A 216 13.70 -22.98 -9.68
CA CYS A 216 12.38 -23.00 -9.08
C CYS A 216 12.08 -24.39 -8.50
N GLU A 217 11.67 -24.43 -7.24
CA GLU A 217 11.39 -25.64 -6.49
C GLU A 217 10.04 -25.54 -5.79
N PHE A 218 9.28 -26.65 -5.80
CA PHE A 218 8.02 -26.75 -5.08
C PHE A 218 8.20 -27.60 -3.83
N LYS A 219 7.75 -27.09 -2.69
CA LYS A 219 7.72 -27.80 -1.41
C LYS A 219 6.27 -27.91 -0.94
N ALA A 220 5.78 -29.14 -0.77
CA ALA A 220 4.48 -29.35 -0.14
C ALA A 220 4.61 -29.12 1.37
N GLU A 221 3.58 -28.56 2.00
CA GLU A 221 3.52 -28.52 3.46
C GLU A 221 3.05 -29.88 3.98
N ASP A 222 3.79 -30.47 4.93
CA ASP A 222 3.49 -31.80 5.50
C ASP A 222 2.22 -31.83 6.37
N LYS A 223 1.70 -30.65 6.74
CA LYS A 223 0.38 -30.44 7.34
C LYS A 223 -0.14 -29.11 6.83
N ALA A 224 -1.42 -29.04 6.47
CA ALA A 224 -2.08 -27.74 6.31
C ALA A 224 -1.88 -27.00 7.63
N ALA A 225 -1.05 -25.96 7.63
CA ALA A 225 -0.97 -25.09 8.78
C ALA A 225 -2.34 -24.42 8.87
N ASP A 226 -3.19 -24.93 9.77
CA ASP A 226 -4.29 -24.18 10.37
C ASP A 226 -3.64 -23.03 11.17
N THR A 227 -2.99 -22.11 10.46
CA THR A 227 -2.61 -20.80 10.98
C THR A 227 -3.92 -20.04 11.08
N LYS A 228 -4.68 -20.39 12.12
CA LYS A 228 -5.71 -19.51 12.63
C LYS A 228 -4.97 -18.27 13.08
N ASP A 229 -4.97 -17.24 12.23
CA ASP A 229 -4.68 -15.89 12.70
C ASP A 229 -5.55 -15.70 13.95
N ASN A 230 -4.93 -15.40 15.08
CA ASN A 230 -5.65 -15.12 16.32
C ASN A 230 -6.42 -13.82 16.10
N ILE A 231 -7.63 -13.92 15.56
CA ILE A 231 -8.49 -12.77 15.32
C ILE A 231 -8.82 -12.18 16.69
N LYS A 232 -8.42 -10.93 16.93
CA LYS A 232 -8.76 -10.22 18.15
C LYS A 232 -10.26 -9.92 18.12
N ILE A 233 -11.00 -10.54 19.04
CA ILE A 233 -12.43 -10.31 19.23
C ILE A 233 -12.59 -9.47 20.49
N VAL A 234 -13.29 -8.35 20.36
CA VAL A 234 -13.63 -7.47 21.46
C VAL A 234 -15.15 -7.38 21.53
N GLU A 235 -15.70 -7.82 22.65
CA GLU A 235 -17.12 -7.66 22.97
C GLU A 235 -17.22 -6.48 23.93
N ASN A 236 -17.83 -5.38 23.49
CA ASN A 236 -17.96 -4.17 24.32
C ASN A 236 -19.28 -4.15 25.12
N VAL A 237 -20.11 -5.18 24.96
CA VAL A 237 -21.47 -5.27 25.49
C VAL A 237 -21.71 -6.68 26.04
N GLU A 238 -22.47 -6.78 27.12
CA GLU A 238 -22.99 -8.07 27.57
C GLU A 238 -24.02 -8.57 26.55
N ILE A 239 -23.71 -9.68 25.91
CA ILE A 239 -24.58 -10.29 24.91
C ILE A 239 -25.68 -11.06 25.65
N ASN A 240 -26.86 -10.44 25.77
CA ASN A 240 -28.01 -11.01 26.46
C ASN A 240 -28.57 -12.25 25.73
N LYS A 241 -29.39 -13.04 26.45
CA LYS A 241 -30.08 -14.22 25.89
C LYS A 241 -31.28 -13.88 24.99
N ASP A 242 -31.65 -12.61 24.86
CA ASP A 242 -32.76 -12.20 23.99
C ASP A 242 -32.37 -12.39 22.51
N LEU A 243 -33.02 -13.34 21.85
CA LEU A 243 -32.75 -13.71 20.46
C LEU A 243 -33.12 -12.60 19.46
N ASN A 244 -33.96 -11.64 19.87
CA ASN A 244 -34.42 -10.53 19.03
C ASN A 244 -33.50 -9.29 19.09
N GLN A 245 -32.49 -9.29 19.96
CA GLN A 245 -31.52 -8.20 20.03
C GLN A 245 -30.73 -8.10 18.71
N LYS A 246 -30.72 -6.92 18.08
CA LYS A 246 -29.87 -6.64 16.92
C LYS A 246 -28.46 -6.29 17.38
N LEU A 247 -27.49 -7.05 16.87
CA LEU A 247 -26.07 -6.84 17.11
C LEU A 247 -25.44 -6.17 15.89
N ASN A 248 -24.45 -5.33 16.15
CA ASN A 248 -23.62 -4.70 15.14
C ASN A 248 -22.19 -5.22 15.27
N ILE A 249 -21.77 -6.06 14.32
CA ILE A 249 -20.41 -6.59 14.26
C ILE A 249 -19.60 -5.68 13.33
N THR A 250 -18.69 -4.89 13.89
CA THR A 250 -17.71 -4.13 13.12
C THR A 250 -16.53 -5.02 12.79
N VAL A 251 -16.26 -5.19 11.50
CA VAL A 251 -15.21 -6.06 10.97
C VAL A 251 -14.15 -5.22 10.28
N PHE A 252 -12.88 -5.43 10.64
CA PHE A 252 -11.74 -4.75 10.03
C PHE A 252 -10.94 -5.70 9.14
N PHE A 253 -10.90 -5.42 7.84
CA PHE A 253 -10.09 -6.14 6.86
C PHE A 253 -8.81 -5.40 6.53
N GLU A 254 -7.66 -6.06 6.56
CA GLU A 254 -6.45 -5.57 5.88
C GLU A 254 -6.32 -6.27 4.52
N ASN A 255 -6.11 -5.51 3.46
CA ASN A 255 -5.83 -6.10 2.15
C ASN A 255 -4.34 -6.43 2.00
N LEU A 256 -4.04 -7.72 1.88
CA LEU A 256 -2.66 -8.22 1.77
C LEU A 256 -2.09 -8.06 0.34
N GLY A 257 -2.98 -8.02 -0.64
CA GLY A 257 -2.65 -7.69 -2.03
C GLY A 257 -3.49 -6.53 -2.55
N PRO A 258 -3.16 -6.00 -3.74
CA PRO A 258 -3.95 -4.93 -4.34
C PRO A 258 -5.37 -5.40 -4.62
N LEU A 259 -6.35 -4.51 -4.48
CA LEU A 259 -7.75 -4.83 -4.77
C LEU A 259 -8.18 -4.17 -6.08
N ILE A 260 -8.66 -5.00 -7.02
CA ILE A 260 -9.33 -4.53 -8.24
C ILE A 260 -10.80 -4.89 -8.12
N ILE A 261 -11.59 -3.95 -7.62
CA ILE A 261 -13.01 -4.13 -7.37
C ILE A 261 -13.75 -3.44 -8.50
N SER A 262 -14.49 -4.20 -9.32
CA SER A 262 -15.22 -3.67 -10.47
C SER A 262 -16.11 -2.49 -10.04
N GLY A 263 -15.81 -1.30 -10.53
CA GLY A 263 -16.63 -0.10 -10.35
C GLY A 263 -17.52 0.18 -11.56
N ASP A 264 -17.88 1.45 -11.71
CA ASP A 264 -18.75 1.94 -12.78
C ASP A 264 -18.08 1.88 -14.16
N ASP A 265 -16.74 1.99 -14.20
CA ASP A 265 -15.93 1.85 -15.41
C ASP A 265 -15.04 0.58 -15.40
N LYS A 266 -14.75 0.02 -16.58
CA LYS A 266 -13.94 -1.19 -16.75
C LYS A 266 -12.50 -1.03 -16.23
N ASN A 267 -11.97 0.19 -16.27
CA ASN A 267 -10.58 0.49 -15.91
C ASN A 267 -10.44 1.09 -14.50
N THR A 268 -11.54 1.37 -13.81
CA THR A 268 -11.50 1.93 -12.45
C THR A 268 -11.89 0.91 -11.39
N THR A 269 -11.24 1.01 -10.23
CA THR A 269 -11.63 0.27 -9.03
C THR A 269 -12.54 1.10 -8.13
N LEU A 270 -13.51 0.45 -7.48
CA LEU A 270 -14.19 1.03 -6.32
C LEU A 270 -13.18 1.37 -5.22
N LYS A 271 -13.52 2.40 -4.44
CA LYS A 271 -12.70 2.94 -3.34
C LYS A 271 -12.94 2.23 -2.00
N TYR A 272 -13.82 1.23 -1.97
CA TYR A 272 -14.26 0.49 -0.80
C TYR A 272 -14.58 -0.97 -1.20
N ILE A 273 -14.67 -1.88 -0.23
CA ILE A 273 -15.15 -3.25 -0.45
C ILE A 273 -16.68 -3.25 -0.25
N SER A 274 -17.44 -3.64 -1.27
CA SER A 274 -18.90 -3.54 -1.18
C SER A 274 -19.49 -4.57 -0.20
N GLY A 275 -20.54 -4.21 0.51
CA GLY A 275 -21.25 -5.12 1.42
C GLY A 275 -21.70 -6.41 0.73
N LYS A 276 -22.23 -6.27 -0.49
CA LYS A 276 -22.52 -7.36 -1.42
C LYS A 276 -21.35 -8.34 -1.66
N SER A 277 -20.10 -7.85 -1.72
CA SER A 277 -18.94 -8.70 -1.95
C SER A 277 -18.63 -9.57 -0.73
N VAL A 278 -18.83 -9.01 0.47
CA VAL A 278 -18.70 -9.73 1.74
C VAL A 278 -19.82 -10.76 1.88
N LEU A 279 -21.08 -10.34 1.66
CA LEU A 279 -22.25 -11.22 1.61
C LEU A 279 -22.01 -12.41 0.68
N GLY A 280 -21.65 -12.15 -0.58
CA GLY A 280 -21.45 -13.22 -1.57
C GLY A 280 -20.29 -14.16 -1.22
N THR A 281 -19.25 -13.65 -0.54
CA THR A 281 -18.12 -14.49 -0.09
C THR A 281 -18.57 -15.40 1.06
N LEU A 282 -19.29 -14.87 2.05
CA LEU A 282 -19.80 -15.63 3.18
C LEU A 282 -20.87 -16.64 2.77
N ALA A 283 -21.77 -16.28 1.86
CA ALA A 283 -22.74 -17.19 1.27
C ALA A 283 -22.04 -18.36 0.54
N GLY A 284 -20.98 -18.06 -0.21
CA GLY A 284 -20.14 -19.08 -0.86
C GLY A 284 -19.47 -20.01 0.14
N SER A 285 -18.94 -19.47 1.25
CA SER A 285 -18.37 -20.28 2.34
C SER A 285 -19.41 -21.15 3.02
N TYR A 286 -20.60 -20.61 3.30
CA TYR A 286 -21.70 -21.36 3.90
C TYR A 286 -22.11 -22.56 3.04
N LEU A 287 -22.28 -22.35 1.73
CA LEU A 287 -22.61 -23.41 0.77
C LEU A 287 -21.46 -24.39 0.51
N GLY A 288 -20.24 -24.05 0.95
CA GLY A 288 -19.09 -24.96 0.92
C GLY A 288 -19.06 -25.92 2.11
N ILE A 289 -19.83 -25.66 3.17
CA ILE A 289 -19.89 -26.58 4.32
C ILE A 289 -20.74 -27.79 3.91
N GLU A 290 -20.21 -28.99 4.14
CA GLU A 290 -20.92 -30.23 3.83
C GLU A 290 -22.26 -30.30 4.59
N GLY A 291 -23.34 -30.57 3.87
CA GLY A 291 -24.70 -30.63 4.42
C GLY A 291 -25.51 -29.35 4.27
N ASN A 292 -24.87 -28.20 4.01
CA ASN A 292 -25.57 -26.93 3.83
C ASN A 292 -26.15 -26.76 2.41
N SER A 293 -27.28 -26.08 2.31
CA SER A 293 -28.00 -25.76 1.07
C SER A 293 -28.43 -24.29 1.01
N ALA A 294 -28.81 -23.84 -0.19
CA ALA A 294 -29.43 -22.52 -0.37
C ALA A 294 -30.89 -22.47 0.10
N ASP A 295 -31.48 -23.64 0.37
CA ASP A 295 -32.85 -23.78 0.87
C ASP A 295 -32.92 -23.76 2.41
N ASP A 296 -31.77 -23.72 3.10
CA ASP A 296 -31.70 -23.70 4.56
C ASP A 296 -32.30 -22.39 5.10
N GLU A 297 -33.06 -22.45 6.20
CA GLU A 297 -33.66 -21.24 6.78
C GLU A 297 -32.60 -20.22 7.21
N GLU A 298 -31.45 -20.70 7.72
CA GLU A 298 -30.28 -19.87 8.03
C GLU A 298 -29.77 -19.14 6.78
N PHE A 299 -29.70 -19.81 5.63
CA PHE A 299 -29.21 -19.20 4.39
C PHE A 299 -30.13 -18.07 3.94
N VAL A 300 -31.45 -18.29 4.01
CA VAL A 300 -32.46 -17.29 3.65
C VAL A 300 -32.35 -16.06 4.57
N ARG A 301 -32.27 -16.27 5.89
CA ARG A 301 -32.15 -15.18 6.89
C ARG A 301 -30.85 -14.38 6.75
N LEU A 302 -29.74 -15.09 6.53
CA LEU A 302 -28.43 -14.46 6.44
C LEU A 302 -28.22 -13.72 5.12
N PHE A 303 -28.71 -14.25 4.00
CA PHE A 303 -28.24 -13.82 2.68
C PHE A 303 -29.33 -13.36 1.71
N LEU A 304 -30.62 -13.56 2.01
CA LEU A 304 -31.71 -13.30 1.04
C LEU A 304 -32.81 -12.37 1.53
N ASN A 305 -33.31 -12.52 2.76
CA ASN A 305 -34.53 -11.83 3.20
C ASN A 305 -34.31 -10.43 3.81
N GLY A 306 -33.07 -10.05 4.10
CA GLY A 306 -32.71 -8.74 4.66
C GLY A 306 -32.69 -8.66 6.20
N ASP A 307 -32.87 -9.77 6.91
CA ASP A 307 -32.72 -9.80 8.39
C ASP A 307 -31.28 -9.48 8.82
N THR A 308 -30.32 -9.88 7.99
CA THR A 308 -28.91 -9.52 8.12
C THR A 308 -28.53 -8.47 7.07
N ILE A 309 -27.82 -7.42 7.50
CA ILE A 309 -27.36 -6.34 6.62
C ILE A 309 -25.84 -6.32 6.59
N TYR A 310 -25.26 -6.28 5.39
CA TYR A 310 -23.82 -6.15 5.18
C TYR A 310 -23.52 -4.76 4.63
N SER A 311 -22.94 -3.87 5.44
CA SER A 311 -22.58 -2.53 4.97
C SER A 311 -21.41 -2.55 4.01
N ASP A 312 -21.21 -1.45 3.28
CA ASP A 312 -19.93 -1.20 2.62
C ASP A 312 -18.79 -1.10 3.65
N PHE A 313 -17.61 -1.56 3.23
CA PHE A 313 -16.38 -1.60 4.01
C PHE A 313 -15.42 -0.52 3.49
N ASN A 314 -15.40 0.60 4.21
CA ASN A 314 -14.70 1.82 3.83
C ASN A 314 -13.32 1.88 4.48
N ILE A 315 -12.45 2.79 4.00
CA ILE A 315 -11.11 2.97 4.56
C ILE A 315 -11.14 3.24 6.07
N SER A 316 -10.16 2.70 6.79
CA SER A 316 -10.05 2.76 8.24
C SER A 316 -8.59 2.91 8.67
N ASP A 317 -8.40 3.45 9.87
CA ASP A 317 -7.11 3.49 10.59
C ASP A 317 -6.94 2.31 11.56
N GLY A 318 -7.84 1.31 11.51
CA GLY A 318 -7.85 0.16 12.42
C GLY A 318 -8.55 0.43 13.76
N LYS A 319 -8.99 1.67 14.03
CA LYS A 319 -9.77 2.05 15.21
C LYS A 319 -11.16 2.57 14.83
N HIS A 320 -11.23 3.43 13.82
CA HIS A 320 -12.44 4.14 13.42
C HIS A 320 -12.94 3.64 12.06
N ASN A 321 -14.27 3.64 11.89
CA ASN A 321 -14.89 3.48 10.58
C ASN A 321 -15.12 4.87 9.95
N PHE A 322 -14.60 5.09 8.75
CA PHE A 322 -14.74 6.34 8.02
C PHE A 322 -15.81 6.21 6.93
N TYR A 323 -16.60 7.24 6.74
CA TYR A 323 -17.67 7.27 5.72
C TYR A 323 -17.41 8.34 4.68
N PRO A 324 -17.92 8.20 3.44
CA PRO A 324 -17.81 9.24 2.42
C PRO A 324 -18.19 10.61 2.97
N ALA A 325 -17.34 11.61 2.71
CA ALA A 325 -17.53 12.95 3.29
C ALA A 325 -18.91 13.52 2.92
N PRO A 326 -19.73 13.93 3.92
CA PRO A 326 -21.00 14.60 3.68
C PRO A 326 -20.81 15.88 2.87
N SER A 327 -21.76 16.18 1.99
CA SER A 327 -21.69 17.31 1.06
C SER A 327 -21.66 18.67 1.74
N PHE A 328 -22.13 18.75 2.99
CA PHE A 328 -22.11 19.95 3.81
C PHE A 328 -20.72 20.24 4.43
N ILE A 329 -19.87 19.23 4.59
CA ILE A 329 -18.53 19.39 5.20
C ILE A 329 -17.51 19.74 4.10
N ASN A 330 -16.99 20.96 4.17
CA ASN A 330 -15.98 21.47 3.26
C ASN A 330 -14.67 21.77 4.01
N LYS A 331 -13.58 21.87 3.25
CA LYS A 331 -12.26 22.28 3.74
C LYS A 331 -11.82 23.56 3.05
N MET A 332 -11.39 24.54 3.83
CA MET A 332 -10.94 25.84 3.34
C MET A 332 -9.69 25.69 2.45
N LYS A 333 -9.65 26.39 1.31
CA LYS A 333 -8.61 26.18 0.28
C LYS A 333 -7.19 26.46 0.80
N LYS A 334 -7.01 27.55 1.56
CA LYS A 334 -5.71 28.02 2.08
C LYS A 334 -5.44 27.47 3.48
N SER A 335 -6.30 27.78 4.44
CA SER A 335 -6.09 27.44 5.86
C SER A 335 -6.27 25.95 6.18
N LYS A 336 -6.91 25.20 5.27
CA LYS A 336 -7.24 23.77 5.45
C LYS A 336 -8.15 23.49 6.65
N LYS A 337 -8.80 24.49 7.25
CA LYS A 337 -9.80 24.29 8.31
C LYS A 337 -11.10 23.71 7.74
N TYR A 338 -11.86 22.99 8.57
CA TYR A 338 -13.15 22.43 8.18
C TYR A 338 -14.29 23.41 8.47
N VAL A 339 -15.27 23.43 7.57
CA VAL A 339 -16.47 24.26 7.70
C VAL A 339 -17.73 23.51 7.32
N ASN A 340 -18.83 23.82 8.00
CA ASN A 340 -20.18 23.46 7.55
C ASN A 340 -20.67 24.50 6.53
N SER A 341 -20.55 24.17 5.25
CA SER A 341 -20.92 25.06 4.16
C SER A 341 -22.40 25.44 4.10
N LEU A 342 -23.29 24.67 4.76
CA LEU A 342 -24.72 24.99 4.84
C LEU A 342 -25.06 26.04 5.90
N LYS A 343 -24.11 26.39 6.76
CA LYS A 343 -24.25 27.42 7.80
C LYS A 343 -23.54 28.73 7.45
N TYR A 344 -23.07 28.88 6.20
CA TYR A 344 -22.41 30.10 5.75
C TYR A 344 -23.39 31.29 5.71
N SER A 345 -22.94 32.45 6.18
CA SER A 345 -23.65 33.73 6.05
C SER A 345 -22.64 34.86 5.80
N GLU A 346 -22.97 35.77 4.88
CA GLU A 346 -22.12 36.93 4.55
C GLU A 346 -21.94 37.89 5.73
N ASN A 347 -22.92 37.95 6.63
CA ASN A 347 -22.94 38.85 7.79
C ASN A 347 -22.37 38.21 9.07
N GLN A 348 -21.82 37.00 8.99
CA GLN A 348 -21.29 36.29 10.15
C GLN A 348 -19.86 36.75 10.50
N GLY A 349 -19.62 37.03 11.78
CA GLY A 349 -18.26 37.21 12.32
C GLY A 349 -17.53 35.87 12.45
N TYR A 350 -16.26 35.82 12.03
CA TYR A 350 -15.40 34.63 12.13
C TYR A 350 -14.51 34.71 13.35
N SER A 351 -14.20 33.57 13.97
CA SER A 351 -13.25 33.51 15.10
C SER A 351 -11.80 33.77 14.67
N SER A 352 -11.47 33.53 13.40
CA SER A 352 -10.18 33.87 12.79
C SER A 352 -10.27 34.01 11.28
N ASP A 353 -9.27 34.68 10.68
CA ASP A 353 -9.14 34.82 9.22
C ASP A 353 -9.02 33.47 8.48
N ASP A 354 -8.67 32.39 9.18
CA ASP A 354 -8.59 31.04 8.62
C ASP A 354 -9.96 30.51 8.16
N TYR A 355 -11.05 30.98 8.75
CA TYR A 355 -12.43 30.57 8.43
C TYR A 355 -13.14 31.53 7.48
N ASN A 356 -12.52 32.67 7.18
CA ASN A 356 -13.07 33.68 6.29
C ASN A 356 -12.89 33.27 4.82
N PRO A 357 -13.96 33.13 4.01
CA PRO A 357 -13.85 32.80 2.57
C PRO A 357 -13.27 33.91 1.70
N ALA A 358 -13.14 35.13 2.23
CA ALA A 358 -12.54 36.27 1.53
C ALA A 358 -11.11 35.96 1.04
N ASN A 359 -10.60 36.79 0.12
CA ASN A 359 -9.24 36.69 -0.41
C ASN A 359 -8.87 35.29 -0.96
N GLY A 360 -9.86 34.56 -1.49
CA GLY A 360 -9.65 33.28 -2.18
C GLY A 360 -9.50 32.05 -1.26
N ASN A 361 -9.81 32.15 0.03
CA ASN A 361 -9.85 31.00 0.95
C ASN A 361 -11.19 30.24 0.87
N GLN A 362 -11.71 30.03 -0.33
CA GLN A 362 -13.06 29.48 -0.54
C GLN A 362 -13.21 28.03 -0.01
N PRO A 363 -14.35 27.65 0.59
CA PRO A 363 -14.65 26.28 0.98
C PRO A 363 -14.61 25.34 -0.23
N LYS A 364 -13.92 24.21 -0.12
CA LYS A 364 -13.88 23.15 -1.14
C LYS A 364 -14.46 21.85 -0.63
N LYS A 365 -15.31 21.21 -1.45
CA LYS A 365 -15.83 19.86 -1.21
C LYS A 365 -14.70 18.85 -1.05
N LEU A 366 -14.90 17.93 -0.11
CA LEU A 366 -13.99 16.83 0.20
C LEU A 366 -14.13 15.66 -0.78
N LYS A 367 -13.99 15.93 -2.09
CA LYS A 367 -14.16 14.91 -3.14
C LYS A 367 -13.21 13.73 -2.92
N GLY A 368 -13.78 12.53 -2.86
CA GLY A 368 -13.01 11.28 -2.74
C GLY A 368 -12.49 10.96 -1.34
N LYS A 369 -12.76 11.81 -0.35
CA LYS A 369 -12.35 11.60 1.04
C LYS A 369 -13.44 10.95 1.87
N TYR A 370 -13.00 10.27 2.90
CA TYR A 370 -13.81 9.65 3.93
C TYR A 370 -13.50 10.34 5.26
N ILE A 371 -14.50 10.50 6.11
CA ILE A 371 -14.37 11.16 7.39
C ILE A 371 -14.89 10.30 8.55
N HIS A 372 -14.32 10.53 9.72
CA HIS A 372 -14.86 10.10 11.01
C HIS A 372 -15.08 11.34 11.88
N LEU A 373 -16.23 11.41 12.55
CA LEU A 373 -16.60 12.50 13.44
C LEU A 373 -16.64 11.96 14.87
N GLU A 374 -15.71 12.42 15.71
CA GLU A 374 -15.60 12.02 17.12
C GLU A 374 -16.08 13.17 18.02
N LYS A 375 -16.93 12.87 19.01
CA LYS A 375 -17.39 13.85 20.00
C LYS A 375 -16.33 13.98 21.10
N LEU A 376 -15.79 15.18 21.30
CA LEU A 376 -14.90 15.45 22.44
C LEU A 376 -15.73 15.80 23.68
N ASN A 377 -15.68 14.92 24.68
CA ASN A 377 -16.51 14.97 25.90
C ASN A 377 -16.34 16.23 26.79
N LYS A 378 -15.43 17.16 26.49
CA LYS A 378 -15.14 18.32 27.37
C LYS A 378 -15.46 19.70 26.78
N SER A 379 -15.67 19.82 25.47
CA SER A 379 -15.81 21.12 24.77
C SER A 379 -17.03 21.19 23.85
N GLY A 380 -17.69 20.06 23.57
CA GLY A 380 -18.71 19.97 22.53
C GLY A 380 -18.16 20.14 21.10
N SER A 381 -16.84 20.22 20.94
CA SER A 381 -16.21 20.30 19.62
C SER A 381 -16.16 18.93 18.94
N LEU A 382 -16.48 18.89 17.65
CA LEU A 382 -16.36 17.70 16.82
C LEU A 382 -14.94 17.58 16.29
N ASN A 383 -14.25 16.50 16.61
CA ASN A 383 -12.99 16.18 15.97
C ASN A 383 -13.25 15.52 14.61
N ILE A 384 -12.65 16.06 13.55
CA ILE A 384 -12.81 15.57 12.18
C ILE A 384 -11.52 14.92 11.73
N LEU A 385 -11.56 13.61 11.58
CA LEU A 385 -10.49 12.84 10.95
C LEU A 385 -10.86 12.60 9.49
N ASP A 386 -9.96 12.89 8.55
CA ASP A 386 -10.14 12.57 7.13
C ASP A 386 -9.10 11.59 6.63
N CYS A 387 -9.54 10.67 5.77
CA CYS A 387 -8.68 9.67 5.13
C CYS A 387 -9.08 9.52 3.65
N GLU A 388 -8.15 9.11 2.80
CA GLU A 388 -8.42 8.79 1.41
C GLU A 388 -7.80 7.42 1.05
N PRO A 389 -8.57 6.52 0.42
CA PRO A 389 -8.03 5.26 -0.10
C PRO A 389 -6.95 5.51 -1.15
N LYS A 390 -5.76 4.97 -0.94
CA LYS A 390 -4.63 5.04 -1.86
C LYS A 390 -4.82 4.06 -3.02
N GLN A 391 -4.55 4.53 -4.23
CA GLN A 391 -4.66 3.76 -5.46
C GLN A 391 -3.33 3.72 -6.22
N ARG A 392 -3.16 2.72 -7.08
CA ARG A 392 -2.08 2.61 -8.07
C ARG A 392 -2.64 2.20 -9.43
N VAL A 393 -1.94 2.55 -10.50
CA VAL A 393 -2.27 2.08 -11.85
C VAL A 393 -1.48 0.82 -12.12
N ILE A 394 -2.15 -0.21 -12.64
CA ILE A 394 -1.55 -1.48 -12.99
C ILE A 394 -1.65 -1.63 -14.49
N TYR A 395 -0.51 -1.93 -15.13
CA TYR A 395 -0.43 -2.20 -16.55
C TYR A 395 -0.45 -3.71 -16.83
N HIS A 396 -1.20 -4.08 -17.84
CA HIS A 396 -1.26 -5.45 -18.34
C HIS A 396 -0.93 -5.46 -19.82
N HIS A 397 0.06 -6.26 -20.17
CA HIS A 397 0.48 -6.49 -21.53
C HIS A 397 0.41 -7.98 -21.85
N ARG A 398 -0.38 -8.36 -22.85
CA ARG A 398 -0.40 -9.70 -23.44
C ARG A 398 0.28 -9.63 -24.81
N ARG A 399 1.07 -10.65 -25.13
CA ARG A 399 1.75 -10.82 -26.43
C ARG A 399 1.18 -12.05 -27.14
N GLY A 400 1.28 -12.11 -28.46
CA GLY A 400 0.73 -13.17 -29.32
C GLY A 400 -0.39 -12.64 -30.22
N ASP A 401 -1.21 -13.53 -30.80
CA ASP A 401 -2.29 -13.19 -31.73
C ASP A 401 -3.41 -12.31 -31.09
N ASP A 402 -3.52 -12.33 -29.76
CA ASP A 402 -4.43 -11.51 -28.95
C ASP A 402 -3.65 -10.45 -28.13
N ALA A 403 -2.79 -9.70 -28.83
CA ALA A 403 -1.97 -8.65 -28.23
C ALA A 403 -2.85 -7.54 -27.67
N LEU A 404 -2.77 -7.30 -26.35
CA LEU A 404 -3.57 -6.30 -25.66
C LEU A 404 -2.74 -5.57 -24.61
N LEU A 405 -2.77 -4.24 -24.67
CA LEU A 405 -2.28 -3.35 -23.63
C LEU A 405 -3.47 -2.65 -22.97
N TYR A 406 -3.62 -2.82 -21.66
CA TYR A 406 -4.63 -2.11 -20.90
C TYR A 406 -4.12 -1.78 -19.50
N SER A 407 -4.67 -0.72 -18.91
CA SER A 407 -4.40 -0.34 -17.53
C SER A 407 -5.67 -0.40 -16.69
N GLN A 408 -5.52 -0.67 -15.40
CA GLN A 408 -6.61 -0.60 -14.43
C GLN A 408 -6.11 0.05 -13.15
N THR A 409 -6.94 0.85 -12.49
CA THR A 409 -6.64 1.29 -11.12
C THR A 409 -6.92 0.17 -10.13
N ALA A 410 -6.08 0.07 -9.09
CA ALA A 410 -6.22 -0.86 -7.99
C ALA A 410 -6.01 -0.12 -6.67
N LEU A 411 -6.74 -0.53 -5.62
CA LEU A 411 -6.42 -0.10 -4.27
C LEU A 411 -5.07 -0.70 -3.87
N LYS A 412 -4.18 0.12 -3.31
CA LYS A 412 -2.89 -0.34 -2.80
C LYS A 412 -3.08 -1.34 -1.66
N GLU A 413 -2.19 -2.32 -1.58
CA GLU A 413 -2.01 -3.26 -0.47
C GLU A 413 -1.72 -2.55 0.87
N GLY A 414 -1.98 -3.23 1.99
CA GLY A 414 -1.69 -2.75 3.35
C GLY A 414 -2.65 -1.71 3.90
N GLN A 415 -3.81 -1.51 3.26
CA GLN A 415 -4.87 -0.62 3.74
C GLN A 415 -5.87 -1.40 4.58
N ILE A 416 -6.48 -0.73 5.55
CA ILE A 416 -7.52 -1.31 6.41
C ILE A 416 -8.88 -0.80 5.95
N PHE A 417 -9.86 -1.69 5.86
CA PHE A 417 -11.23 -1.39 5.51
C PHE A 417 -12.17 -1.89 6.62
N ALA A 418 -13.04 -1.02 7.12
CA ALA A 418 -14.00 -1.32 8.19
C ALA A 418 -15.43 -1.28 7.67
N GLY A 419 -16.22 -2.28 8.04
CA GLY A 419 -17.64 -2.38 7.71
C GLY A 419 -18.43 -3.04 8.83
N ASN A 420 -19.74 -3.01 8.71
CA ASN A 420 -20.69 -3.49 9.71
C ASN A 420 -21.50 -4.66 9.16
N ILE A 421 -21.65 -5.70 9.97
CA ILE A 421 -22.64 -6.76 9.77
C ILE A 421 -23.66 -6.63 10.88
N ILE A 422 -24.89 -6.27 10.53
CA ILE A 422 -25.99 -6.16 11.48
C ILE A 422 -26.80 -7.44 11.38
N CYS A 423 -26.95 -8.15 12.50
CA CYS A 423 -27.66 -9.42 12.54
C CYS A 423 -28.46 -9.57 13.84
N GLY A 424 -29.43 -10.47 13.87
CA GLY A 424 -30.06 -10.89 15.11
C GLY A 424 -29.10 -11.71 15.99
N ARG A 425 -29.29 -11.68 17.31
CA ARG A 425 -28.49 -12.45 18.27
C ARG A 425 -28.45 -13.94 17.93
N ARG A 426 -29.53 -14.50 17.38
CA ARG A 426 -29.64 -15.91 16.97
C ARG A 426 -28.58 -16.35 15.96
N ASP A 427 -28.14 -15.46 15.07
CA ASP A 427 -27.23 -15.80 13.97
C ASP A 427 -25.77 -15.42 14.26
N TYR A 428 -25.50 -14.80 15.40
CA TYR A 428 -24.18 -14.28 15.78
C TYR A 428 -23.07 -15.34 15.75
N GLU A 429 -23.29 -16.50 16.39
CA GLU A 429 -22.28 -17.56 16.45
C GLU A 429 -21.98 -18.15 15.06
N LEU A 430 -23.01 -18.27 14.23
CA LEU A 430 -22.88 -18.76 12.87
C LEU A 430 -22.08 -17.78 12.02
N ILE A 431 -22.36 -16.46 12.12
CA ILE A 431 -21.59 -15.42 11.44
C ILE A 431 -20.14 -15.40 11.90
N LEU A 432 -19.87 -15.46 13.21
CA LEU A 432 -18.51 -15.51 13.74
C LEU A 432 -17.74 -16.74 13.22
N ASN A 433 -18.39 -17.91 13.18
CA ASN A 433 -17.77 -19.12 12.65
C ASN A 433 -17.47 -19.00 11.14
N LEU A 434 -18.39 -18.42 10.36
CA LEU A 434 -18.16 -18.15 8.95
C LEU A 434 -17.01 -17.15 8.74
N LEU A 435 -16.97 -16.06 9.51
CA LEU A 435 -15.89 -15.06 9.46
C LEU A 435 -14.52 -15.69 9.77
N ARG A 436 -14.45 -16.59 10.75
CA ARG A 436 -13.19 -17.27 11.13
C ARG A 436 -12.71 -18.27 10.09
N LYS A 437 -13.61 -18.98 9.41
CA LYS A 437 -13.28 -20.05 8.45
C LYS A 437 -13.13 -19.56 7.01
N THR A 438 -13.63 -18.37 6.70
CA THR A 438 -13.65 -17.86 5.33
C THR A 438 -12.30 -17.27 4.94
N ASN A 439 -11.74 -17.74 3.83
CA ASN A 439 -10.62 -17.09 3.16
C ASN A 439 -11.12 -15.94 2.30
N PHE A 440 -10.90 -14.70 2.75
CA PHE A 440 -11.41 -13.52 2.05
C PHE A 440 -10.57 -13.16 0.83
N SER A 441 -11.21 -13.15 -0.34
CA SER A 441 -10.65 -12.62 -1.57
C SER A 441 -11.70 -11.84 -2.36
N PHE A 442 -11.49 -10.52 -2.47
CA PHE A 442 -12.43 -9.60 -3.10
C PHE A 442 -11.97 -9.15 -4.50
N GLY A 443 -12.92 -8.78 -5.36
CA GLY A 443 -12.61 -8.26 -6.69
C GLY A 443 -12.15 -9.31 -7.71
N LYS A 444 -11.39 -8.86 -8.73
CA LYS A 444 -10.96 -9.67 -9.88
C LYS A 444 -9.69 -10.48 -9.58
N SER A 445 -9.47 -11.56 -10.34
CA SER A 445 -8.24 -12.39 -10.33
C SER A 445 -7.83 -12.95 -8.96
N LYS A 446 -8.84 -13.45 -8.23
CA LYS A 446 -8.73 -14.01 -6.85
C LYS A 446 -7.75 -15.18 -6.68
N THR A 447 -7.28 -15.81 -7.77
CA THR A 447 -6.41 -17.00 -7.75
C THR A 447 -4.92 -16.69 -7.99
N ALA A 448 -4.54 -15.43 -8.06
CA ALA A 448 -3.16 -15.04 -8.30
C ALA A 448 -2.76 -13.83 -7.47
N GLN A 449 -2.90 -12.62 -8.01
CA GLN A 449 -2.21 -11.46 -7.46
C GLN A 449 -3.08 -10.56 -6.58
N TYR A 450 -4.39 -10.57 -6.80
CA TYR A 450 -5.28 -9.53 -6.28
C TYR A 450 -6.30 -10.10 -5.31
N GLY A 451 -6.82 -9.22 -4.46
CA GLY A 451 -8.05 -9.49 -3.73
C GLY A 451 -7.88 -10.04 -2.32
N LYS A 452 -6.73 -10.62 -1.97
CA LYS A 452 -6.55 -11.29 -0.66
C LYS A 452 -6.67 -10.28 0.49
N CYS A 453 -7.53 -10.61 1.46
CA CYS A 453 -7.71 -9.85 2.70
C CYS A 453 -7.63 -10.77 3.91
N ARG A 454 -7.23 -10.21 5.05
CA ARG A 454 -7.31 -10.85 6.37
C ARG A 454 -8.16 -10.02 7.32
N ILE A 455 -8.81 -10.66 8.28
CA ILE A 455 -9.47 -9.97 9.39
C ILE A 455 -8.40 -9.66 10.43
N ILE A 456 -8.27 -8.39 10.82
CA ILE A 456 -7.35 -7.98 11.89
C ILE A 456 -8.05 -7.93 13.25
N SER A 457 -9.31 -7.52 13.29
CA SER A 457 -10.12 -7.43 14.51
C SER A 457 -11.61 -7.43 14.21
N LEU A 458 -12.37 -7.79 15.24
CA LEU A 458 -13.83 -7.81 15.26
C LEU A 458 -14.29 -7.12 16.56
N ASN A 459 -15.19 -6.15 16.44
CA ASN A 459 -15.83 -5.51 17.58
C ASN A 459 -17.34 -5.74 17.52
N THR A 460 -17.94 -6.17 18.62
CA THR A 460 -19.39 -6.36 18.71
C THR A 460 -20.01 -5.33 19.65
N ASP A 461 -21.03 -4.62 19.14
CA ASP A 461 -21.78 -3.59 19.86
C ASP A 461 -23.30 -3.78 19.62
N ILE A 462 -24.12 -3.04 20.39
CA ILE A 462 -25.56 -2.92 20.17
C ILE A 462 -25.84 -1.65 19.37
N ILE A 463 -26.89 -1.67 18.53
CA ILE A 463 -27.36 -0.47 17.85
C ILE A 463 -28.05 0.43 18.88
N ASN A 464 -27.47 1.60 19.13
CA ASN A 464 -28.06 2.59 20.01
C ASN A 464 -29.14 3.39 19.29
N ASP A 465 -30.17 3.80 20.01
CA ASP A 465 -31.22 4.68 19.50
C ASP A 465 -30.67 6.12 19.36
N PHE A 466 -31.08 6.82 18.30
CA PHE A 466 -30.79 8.25 18.14
C PHE A 466 -32.02 9.08 18.49
N ASN A 467 -31.98 9.70 19.66
CA ASN A 467 -33.11 10.44 20.21
C ASN A 467 -33.18 11.84 19.60
N VAL A 468 -34.31 12.11 18.93
CA VAL A 468 -34.63 13.39 18.29
C VAL A 468 -35.80 14.02 19.02
N LYS A 469 -35.67 15.30 19.37
CA LYS A 469 -36.79 16.08 19.94
C LYS A 469 -37.49 16.89 18.86
N LYS A 470 -38.78 17.13 19.06
CA LYS A 470 -39.57 18.04 18.22
C LYS A 470 -38.88 19.40 18.09
N GLY A 471 -38.77 19.87 16.85
CA GLY A 471 -38.17 21.15 16.50
C GLY A 471 -36.65 21.11 16.29
N GLU A 472 -35.96 20.03 16.67
CA GLU A 472 -34.52 19.87 16.40
C GLU A 472 -34.26 19.80 14.88
N LEU A 473 -33.18 20.45 14.46
CA LEU A 473 -32.69 20.39 13.08
C LEU A 473 -31.79 19.16 12.93
N ILE A 474 -32.10 18.27 12.00
CA ILE A 474 -31.42 16.99 11.80
C ILE A 474 -30.81 16.92 10.41
N TYR A 475 -29.51 16.63 10.35
CA TYR A 475 -28.78 16.41 9.11
C TYR A 475 -28.67 14.91 8.90
N VAL A 476 -29.17 14.43 7.75
CA VAL A 476 -29.08 13.04 7.33
C VAL A 476 -28.17 12.99 6.10
N SER A 477 -27.02 12.33 6.21
CA SER A 477 -26.09 12.12 5.10
C SER A 477 -26.04 10.65 4.72
N LEU A 478 -26.09 10.36 3.42
CA LEU A 478 -25.91 9.00 2.92
C LEU A 478 -24.46 8.53 3.13
N ALA A 479 -24.26 7.53 3.98
CA ALA A 479 -22.97 6.90 4.27
C ALA A 479 -22.60 5.81 3.24
N SER A 480 -23.54 5.43 2.39
CA SER A 480 -23.39 4.53 1.24
C SER A 480 -24.31 5.00 0.11
N ARG A 481 -24.14 4.50 -1.12
CA ARG A 481 -25.07 4.80 -2.21
C ARG A 481 -26.49 4.39 -1.84
N GLY A 482 -27.49 5.22 -2.15
CA GLY A 482 -28.91 4.93 -1.90
C GLY A 482 -29.65 4.52 -3.17
N ILE A 483 -30.60 3.59 -3.05
CA ILE A 483 -31.55 3.24 -4.12
C ILE A 483 -32.93 3.55 -3.59
N PHE A 484 -33.70 4.36 -4.32
CA PHE A 484 -35.03 4.79 -3.92
C PHE A 484 -36.00 4.53 -5.06
N SER A 485 -37.21 4.14 -4.71
CA SER A 485 -38.29 3.85 -5.63
C SER A 485 -39.57 4.52 -5.16
N ASP A 486 -40.43 4.84 -6.12
CA ASP A 486 -41.83 5.19 -5.93
C ASP A 486 -42.71 4.23 -6.76
N ASP A 487 -44.00 4.50 -6.82
CA ASP A 487 -44.96 3.69 -7.59
C ASP A 487 -44.66 3.61 -9.09
N TYR A 488 -43.79 4.50 -9.62
CA TYR A 488 -43.38 4.56 -11.02
C TYR A 488 -41.98 3.95 -11.27
N GLY A 489 -41.31 3.44 -10.23
CA GLY A 489 -40.01 2.79 -10.31
C GLY A 489 -38.89 3.57 -9.60
N TYR A 490 -37.64 3.36 -10.01
CA TYR A 490 -36.50 4.01 -9.36
C TYR A 490 -36.50 5.53 -9.57
N THR A 491 -36.33 6.29 -8.49
CA THR A 491 -36.36 7.75 -8.49
C THR A 491 -35.06 8.37 -7.96
N GLN A 492 -34.65 9.46 -8.60
CA GLN A 492 -33.57 10.35 -8.15
C GLN A 492 -34.10 11.77 -7.90
N GLU A 493 -35.42 11.96 -7.95
CA GLU A 493 -36.04 13.26 -7.82
C GLU A 493 -35.87 13.78 -6.38
N PRO A 494 -35.24 14.96 -6.19
CA PRO A 494 -34.86 15.41 -4.86
C PRO A 494 -36.00 15.45 -3.83
N LYS A 495 -37.17 15.96 -4.22
CA LYS A 495 -38.36 16.05 -3.35
C LYS A 495 -38.87 14.67 -2.93
N LYS A 496 -38.95 13.72 -3.87
CA LYS A 496 -39.41 12.36 -3.59
C LYS A 496 -38.46 11.61 -2.69
N VAL A 497 -37.15 11.66 -2.98
CA VAL A 497 -36.13 11.03 -2.14
C VAL A 497 -36.12 11.62 -0.74
N TYR A 498 -36.25 12.96 -0.62
CA TYR A 498 -36.36 13.64 0.67
C TYR A 498 -37.54 13.11 1.49
N LYS A 499 -38.73 12.94 0.86
CA LYS A 499 -39.93 12.40 1.51
C LYS A 499 -39.72 10.96 1.99
N ILE A 500 -39.24 10.07 1.10
CA ILE A 500 -38.99 8.66 1.42
C ILE A 500 -38.05 8.51 2.63
N ILE A 501 -36.92 9.22 2.63
CA ILE A 501 -35.96 9.18 3.74
C ILE A 501 -36.58 9.71 5.04
N GLY A 502 -37.30 10.83 4.96
CA GLY A 502 -37.92 11.45 6.13
C GLY A 502 -39.00 10.56 6.77
N GLU A 503 -39.83 9.91 5.96
CA GLU A 503 -40.86 8.97 6.42
C GLU A 503 -40.25 7.71 7.04
N GLN A 504 -39.25 7.09 6.39
CA GLN A 504 -38.60 5.88 6.90
C GLN A 504 -37.82 6.11 8.20
N LEU A 505 -37.32 7.32 8.42
CA LEU A 505 -36.67 7.71 9.68
C LEU A 505 -37.65 8.30 10.69
N GLY A 506 -38.94 8.44 10.36
CA GLY A 506 -39.97 9.02 11.23
C GLY A 506 -39.88 10.54 11.41
N LEU A 507 -39.02 11.22 10.65
CA LEU A 507 -38.77 12.66 10.70
C LEU A 507 -39.88 13.49 10.00
N LEU A 508 -40.67 12.87 9.13
CA LEU A 508 -41.84 13.45 8.46
C LEU A 508 -43.11 12.63 8.77
N ASN A 509 -44.28 13.24 8.64
CA ASN A 509 -45.57 12.54 8.68
C ASN A 509 -46.10 12.28 7.25
N GLU A 510 -46.82 11.16 7.06
CA GLU A 510 -47.39 10.69 5.77
C GLU A 510 -48.32 11.73 5.08
N LYS A 511 -48.81 12.73 5.82
CA LYS A 511 -49.79 13.75 5.38
C LYS A 511 -49.23 15.16 5.24
N ALA A 512 -47.92 15.36 5.23
CA ALA A 512 -47.35 16.69 4.99
C ALA A 512 -47.57 17.11 3.52
N ASP A 513 -48.61 17.92 3.30
CA ASP A 513 -48.92 18.63 2.05
C ASP A 513 -47.83 19.66 1.68
N GLU A 514 -47.86 20.05 0.41
CA GLU A 514 -46.73 20.35 -0.48
C GLU A 514 -45.87 21.60 -0.21
N ASP A 515 -46.12 22.42 0.80
CA ASP A 515 -45.37 23.69 0.97
C ASP A 515 -45.09 24.00 2.44
N ILE A 516 -43.95 23.52 2.96
CA ILE A 516 -43.41 24.00 4.23
C ILE A 516 -42.57 25.26 3.96
N GLN A 517 -43.21 26.41 3.81
CA GLN A 517 -42.50 27.69 3.92
C GLN A 517 -42.23 28.00 5.40
N ILE A 518 -40.96 27.91 5.83
CA ILE A 518 -40.51 28.37 7.16
C ILE A 518 -39.31 29.32 6.98
N GLY A 519 -39.60 30.62 6.86
CA GLY A 519 -38.63 31.72 7.01
C GLY A 519 -37.50 31.78 5.98
N GLU A 520 -36.56 32.73 6.16
CA GLU A 520 -35.51 33.13 5.19
C GLU A 520 -34.48 32.02 4.81
N THR A 521 -34.67 30.78 5.25
CA THR A 521 -33.93 29.60 4.75
C THR A 521 -34.94 28.52 4.36
N ASP A 522 -35.19 28.39 3.06
CA ASP A 522 -36.18 27.46 2.50
C ASP A 522 -35.83 26.00 2.85
N TYR A 523 -36.67 25.37 3.68
CA TYR A 523 -36.74 23.92 3.83
C TYR A 523 -37.92 23.42 2.97
N PRO A 524 -37.82 22.27 2.30
CA PRO A 524 -36.81 21.23 2.44
C PRO A 524 -35.46 21.57 1.77
N PHE A 525 -34.37 21.42 2.52
CA PHE A 525 -33.02 21.53 1.96
C PHE A 525 -32.46 20.12 1.66
N CYS A 526 -32.01 19.92 0.43
CA CYS A 526 -31.30 18.72 0.02
C CYS A 526 -30.13 19.07 -0.91
N SER A 527 -29.00 18.39 -0.72
CA SER A 527 -27.83 18.47 -1.57
C SER A 527 -27.53 17.06 -2.08
N ILE A 528 -28.00 16.78 -3.29
CA ILE A 528 -28.04 15.44 -3.86
C ILE A 528 -27.09 15.36 -5.05
N GLN A 529 -26.41 14.22 -5.17
CA GLN A 529 -25.66 13.86 -6.36
C GLN A 529 -26.22 12.55 -6.95
N PRO A 530 -26.79 12.56 -8.17
CA PRO A 530 -27.26 11.35 -8.84
C PRO A 530 -26.13 10.35 -9.12
N ALA A 531 -26.46 9.06 -9.09
CA ALA A 531 -25.56 7.93 -9.33
C ALA A 531 -26.19 6.91 -10.27
N MET A 532 -25.36 6.21 -11.06
CA MET A 532 -25.77 5.00 -11.78
C MET A 532 -25.07 3.80 -11.15
N ILE A 533 -25.85 2.84 -10.66
CA ILE A 533 -25.36 1.65 -9.98
C ILE A 533 -25.30 0.50 -10.97
N TYR A 534 -24.10 0.01 -11.22
CA TYR A 534 -23.86 -1.13 -12.11
C TYR A 534 -23.67 -2.43 -11.32
N GLY A 535 -23.81 -3.57 -12.01
CA GLY A 535 -23.56 -4.87 -11.41
C GLY A 535 -23.22 -5.94 -12.43
N TYR A 536 -22.70 -7.05 -11.91
CA TYR A 536 -22.43 -8.27 -12.68
C TYR A 536 -23.12 -9.45 -12.02
N SER A 537 -23.69 -10.34 -12.82
CA SER A 537 -24.15 -11.66 -12.39
C SER A 537 -23.06 -12.68 -12.74
N GLY A 538 -22.41 -13.23 -11.73
CA GLY A 538 -21.43 -14.31 -11.92
C GLY A 538 -22.10 -15.50 -12.60
N VAL A 539 -23.17 -16.02 -11.98
CA VAL A 539 -23.93 -17.20 -12.42
C VAL A 539 -24.35 -17.19 -13.90
N TRP A 540 -24.61 -16.01 -14.46
CA TRP A 540 -25.02 -15.87 -15.88
C TRP A 540 -23.92 -15.30 -16.77
N ASN A 541 -22.79 -14.92 -16.20
CA ASN A 541 -21.68 -14.26 -16.86
C ASN A 541 -22.13 -13.02 -17.67
N LEU A 542 -23.06 -12.22 -17.09
CA LEU A 542 -23.71 -11.09 -17.74
C LEU A 542 -23.78 -9.84 -16.84
N ARG A 543 -23.78 -8.66 -17.46
CA ARG A 543 -24.02 -7.39 -16.78
C ARG A 543 -25.47 -7.31 -16.30
N LYS A 544 -25.68 -6.81 -15.09
CA LYS A 544 -27.01 -6.44 -14.60
C LYS A 544 -27.46 -5.14 -15.25
N ALA A 545 -28.77 -4.95 -15.35
CA ALA A 545 -29.35 -3.67 -15.74
C ALA A 545 -28.87 -2.57 -14.78
N PRO A 546 -28.45 -1.40 -15.30
CA PRO A 546 -28.04 -0.29 -14.47
C PRO A 546 -29.24 0.30 -13.72
N ILE A 547 -29.05 0.63 -12.44
CA ILE A 547 -30.10 1.16 -11.56
C ILE A 547 -29.78 2.62 -11.23
N ALA A 548 -30.79 3.49 -11.30
CA ALA A 548 -30.69 4.86 -10.84
C ALA A 548 -30.63 4.91 -9.31
N GLY A 549 -29.64 5.61 -8.75
CA GLY A 549 -29.48 5.78 -7.30
C GLY A 549 -28.92 7.15 -6.93
N ILE A 550 -28.63 7.35 -5.65
CA ILE A 550 -28.04 8.58 -5.12
C ILE A 550 -26.65 8.29 -4.55
N GLU A 551 -25.68 9.16 -4.83
CA GLU A 551 -24.32 9.02 -4.32
C GLU A 551 -24.25 9.21 -2.81
N SER A 552 -23.33 8.45 -2.19
CA SER A 552 -22.92 8.68 -0.81
C SER A 552 -22.35 10.10 -0.63
N GLY A 553 -22.56 10.69 0.55
CA GLY A 553 -22.26 12.08 0.88
C GLY A 553 -23.41 13.03 0.57
N SER A 554 -24.43 12.61 -0.19
CA SER A 554 -25.65 13.41 -0.38
C SER A 554 -26.34 13.66 0.97
N THR A 555 -26.77 14.89 1.21
CA THR A 555 -27.26 15.37 2.51
C THR A 555 -28.69 15.89 2.41
N PHE A 556 -29.50 15.59 3.41
CA PHE A 556 -30.88 15.98 3.57
C PHE A 556 -31.06 16.61 4.95
N VAL A 557 -31.73 17.75 5.04
CA VAL A 557 -31.91 18.46 6.31
C VAL A 557 -33.39 18.52 6.66
N TYR A 558 -33.73 18.01 7.84
CA TYR A 558 -35.09 17.93 8.36
C TYR A 558 -35.22 18.78 9.61
N LYS A 559 -36.42 19.31 9.83
CA LYS A 559 -36.83 19.81 11.14
C LYS A 559 -37.81 18.82 11.73
N ALA A 560 -37.48 18.20 12.85
CA ALA A 560 -38.29 17.12 13.42
C ALA A 560 -39.68 17.63 13.84
N GLU A 561 -40.75 16.99 13.36
CA GLU A 561 -42.13 17.40 13.68
C GLU A 561 -42.61 16.90 15.04
N LYS A 562 -42.00 15.82 15.53
CA LYS A 562 -42.32 15.12 16.78
C LYS A 562 -41.06 14.54 17.41
N ASP A 563 -41.19 14.07 18.64
CA ASP A 563 -40.14 13.29 19.28
C ASP A 563 -40.05 11.91 18.60
N VAL A 564 -38.83 11.50 18.24
CA VAL A 564 -38.57 10.28 17.48
C VAL A 564 -37.30 9.61 18.01
N ASP A 565 -37.38 8.32 18.28
CA ASP A 565 -36.21 7.48 18.56
C ASP A 565 -35.87 6.69 17.30
N ILE A 566 -34.85 7.15 16.57
CA ILE A 566 -34.45 6.52 15.32
C ILE A 566 -33.61 5.28 15.64
N LYS A 567 -34.11 4.09 15.24
CA LYS A 567 -33.46 2.79 15.46
C LYS A 567 -32.88 2.17 14.19
N ASN A 568 -33.37 2.59 13.03
CA ASN A 568 -32.93 2.11 11.73
C ASN A 568 -32.05 3.16 11.05
N TYR A 569 -30.86 2.74 10.62
CA TYR A 569 -29.87 3.58 9.94
C TYR A 569 -29.71 3.23 8.46
N TYR A 570 -30.72 2.58 7.89
CA TYR A 570 -30.78 2.22 6.47
C TYR A 570 -32.12 2.67 5.89
N VAL A 571 -32.06 3.32 4.73
CA VAL A 571 -33.21 3.86 3.99
C VAL A 571 -33.20 3.37 2.55
N GLY A 572 -34.32 3.49 1.85
CA GLY A 572 -34.48 3.02 0.47
C GLY A 572 -34.50 1.49 0.35
N GLU A 573 -34.00 0.98 -0.76
CA GLU A 573 -34.03 -0.45 -1.10
C GLU A 573 -32.66 -1.14 -1.05
N ARG A 574 -32.68 -2.48 -1.06
CA ARG A 574 -31.50 -3.37 -1.13
C ARG A 574 -30.50 -3.14 0.00
N ASN A 575 -31.01 -2.85 1.20
CA ASN A 575 -30.17 -2.61 2.38
C ASN A 575 -29.31 -3.81 2.76
N LEU A 576 -29.80 -5.05 2.55
CA LEU A 576 -29.03 -6.31 2.65
C LEU A 576 -27.63 -6.21 2.02
N GLU A 577 -27.52 -5.56 0.86
CA GLU A 577 -26.29 -5.44 0.08
C GLU A 577 -25.40 -4.25 0.50
N GLY A 578 -25.86 -3.45 1.47
CA GLY A 578 -25.15 -2.31 2.03
C GLY A 578 -25.62 -0.94 1.53
N PHE A 579 -26.59 -0.89 0.62
CA PHE A 579 -27.14 0.36 0.10
C PHE A 579 -27.99 1.09 1.13
N GLY A 580 -28.00 2.42 1.06
CA GLY A 580 -28.91 3.28 1.82
C GLY A 580 -28.54 3.50 3.28
N LYS A 581 -27.34 3.12 3.72
CA LYS A 581 -26.83 3.49 5.05
C LYS A 581 -26.81 5.01 5.22
N VAL A 582 -27.26 5.51 6.36
CA VAL A 582 -27.23 6.95 6.72
C VAL A 582 -26.37 7.22 7.95
N SER A 583 -25.82 8.43 8.00
CA SER A 583 -25.26 9.05 9.21
C SER A 583 -26.13 10.25 9.59
N ILE A 584 -26.47 10.36 10.87
CA ILE A 584 -27.44 11.33 11.40
C ILE A 584 -26.74 12.23 12.40
N TYR A 585 -26.95 13.54 12.28
CA TYR A 585 -26.31 14.56 13.12
C TYR A 585 -27.32 15.60 13.59
N LYS A 586 -27.13 16.12 14.81
CA LYS A 586 -27.90 17.26 15.31
C LYS A 586 -27.31 18.56 14.78
N GLY A 587 -28.15 19.45 14.27
CA GLY A 587 -27.75 20.71 13.66
C GLY A 587 -27.02 21.65 14.62
N ASP A 588 -27.35 21.60 15.91
CA ASP A 588 -26.71 22.40 16.96
C ASP A 588 -25.26 21.97 17.22
N GLU A 589 -24.91 20.73 16.85
CA GLU A 589 -23.54 20.20 16.93
C GLU A 589 -22.70 20.59 15.71
N LEU A 590 -23.30 21.21 14.68
CA LEU A 590 -22.67 21.49 13.38
C LEU A 590 -22.61 23.00 13.07
N PRO A 591 -21.86 23.81 13.84
CA PRO A 591 -21.65 25.22 13.52
C PRO A 591 -20.88 25.39 12.20
N TYR A 592 -20.83 26.61 11.67
CA TYR A 592 -20.03 26.92 10.48
C TYR A 592 -18.56 26.56 10.68
N GLU A 593 -17.96 26.92 11.83
CA GLU A 593 -16.56 26.62 12.13
C GLU A 593 -16.42 25.27 12.85
N LEU A 594 -15.81 24.29 12.19
CA LEU A 594 -15.59 22.96 12.75
C LEU A 594 -14.15 22.87 13.25
N LYS A 595 -13.96 23.00 14.57
CA LYS A 595 -12.64 22.99 15.21
C LYS A 595 -12.06 21.57 15.27
N VAL A 596 -10.84 21.40 14.77
CA VAL A 596 -10.06 20.18 14.92
C VAL A 596 -9.07 20.36 16.06
N ASP A 597 -9.12 19.46 17.05
CA ASP A 597 -8.01 19.29 17.96
C ASP A 597 -6.95 18.48 17.22
N ASN A 598 -5.82 19.14 16.91
CA ASN A 598 -4.67 18.45 16.34
C ASN A 598 -4.09 17.53 17.43
N GLU A 599 -4.51 16.27 17.47
CA GLU A 599 -3.79 15.21 18.17
C GLU A 599 -2.49 14.84 17.41
N ASP A 600 -1.59 15.80 17.22
CA ASP A 600 -0.19 15.53 16.85
C ASP A 600 0.69 15.21 18.08
N ASN A 601 0.08 15.16 19.27
CA ASN A 601 0.73 14.91 20.56
C ASN A 601 0.62 13.45 21.03
N LYS A 602 0.94 12.49 20.15
CA LYS A 602 1.44 11.18 20.59
C LYS A 602 2.96 11.13 20.45
N SER A 603 3.65 11.76 21.39
CA SER A 603 4.93 11.26 21.92
C SER A 603 4.58 10.58 23.25
N THR A 604 5.05 9.38 23.59
CA THR A 604 6.43 9.07 23.99
C THR A 604 6.58 7.54 24.11
N LYS A 605 7.18 6.88 23.12
CA LYS A 605 7.85 5.57 23.27
C LYS A 605 8.85 5.44 22.12
N ALA A 606 10.03 6.07 22.21
CA ALA A 606 10.94 6.14 21.05
C ALA A 606 12.39 5.72 21.32
N ASP A 607 12.74 5.28 22.52
CA ASP A 607 14.15 4.99 22.85
C ASP A 607 14.45 3.50 23.13
N ASN A 608 13.47 2.59 23.03
CA ASN A 608 13.66 1.13 23.27
C ASN A 608 13.42 0.23 22.02
N GLU A 609 13.38 0.78 20.80
CA GLU A 609 12.90 0.03 19.63
C GLU A 609 14.01 -0.65 18.80
N LEU A 610 15.26 -0.17 18.83
CA LEU A 610 16.36 -0.73 18.04
C LEU A 610 16.77 -2.15 18.47
N SER A 611 16.49 -2.55 19.71
CA SER A 611 16.74 -3.91 20.21
C SER A 611 15.72 -4.94 19.71
N ASN A 612 14.55 -4.48 19.24
CA ASN A 612 13.41 -5.34 18.91
C ASN A 612 13.27 -5.62 17.41
N ILE A 613 14.14 -5.05 16.57
CA ILE A 613 14.18 -5.29 15.13
C ILE A 613 15.18 -6.41 14.80
N ASN A 614 14.86 -7.21 13.77
CA ASN A 614 15.72 -8.29 13.29
C ASN A 614 16.99 -7.77 12.60
N ASP A 615 17.98 -8.63 12.44
CA ASP A 615 19.32 -8.26 11.95
C ASP A 615 19.30 -7.79 10.49
N GLU A 616 18.41 -8.32 9.65
CA GLU A 616 18.23 -7.82 8.28
C GLU A 616 17.75 -6.37 8.26
N VAL A 617 16.84 -5.97 9.15
CA VAL A 617 16.35 -4.58 9.23
C VAL A 617 17.42 -3.65 9.79
N LYS A 618 18.22 -4.12 10.76
CA LYS A 618 19.41 -3.38 11.22
C LYS A 618 20.40 -3.17 10.07
N GLU A 619 20.60 -4.19 9.24
CA GLU A 619 21.48 -4.09 8.08
C GLU A 619 20.96 -3.06 7.06
N ILE A 620 19.65 -3.09 6.74
CA ILE A 620 19.01 -2.09 5.86
C ILE A 620 19.26 -0.67 6.40
N LEU A 621 18.96 -0.45 7.69
CA LEU A 621 19.15 0.85 8.31
C LEU A 621 20.62 1.27 8.28
N LYS A 622 21.53 0.36 8.62
CA LYS A 622 22.98 0.61 8.62
C LYS A 622 23.48 1.03 7.23
N GLN A 623 23.10 0.31 6.18
CA GLN A 623 23.49 0.64 4.81
C GLN A 623 22.91 1.99 4.36
N SER A 624 21.65 2.27 4.69
CA SER A 624 21.03 3.57 4.41
C SER A 624 21.75 4.73 5.10
N LEU A 625 22.07 4.57 6.39
CA LEU A 625 22.82 5.56 7.17
C LEU A 625 24.22 5.80 6.60
N TYR A 626 24.93 4.75 6.18
CA TYR A 626 26.23 4.91 5.51
C TYR A 626 26.12 5.73 4.23
N LYS A 627 25.11 5.49 3.40
CA LYS A 627 24.87 6.25 2.17
C LYS A 627 24.61 7.73 2.45
N VAL A 628 23.71 8.04 3.39
CA VAL A 628 23.41 9.43 3.78
C VAL A 628 24.63 10.10 4.40
N LEU A 629 25.39 9.39 5.23
CA LEU A 629 26.62 9.92 5.83
C LEU A 629 27.68 10.25 4.77
N TYR A 630 27.89 9.35 3.80
CA TYR A 630 28.82 9.57 2.69
C TYR A 630 28.45 10.84 1.89
N GLN A 631 27.16 11.00 1.56
CA GLN A 631 26.68 12.19 0.84
C GLN A 631 26.90 13.47 1.65
N ASN A 632 26.55 13.48 2.94
CA ASN A 632 26.75 14.64 3.81
C ASN A 632 28.24 14.99 3.99
N ILE A 633 29.12 14.00 4.00
CA ILE A 633 30.58 14.22 4.04
C ILE A 633 31.04 14.84 2.73
N LEU A 634 30.66 14.26 1.59
CA LEU A 634 31.04 14.75 0.28
C LEU A 634 30.58 16.19 0.04
N GLU A 635 29.32 16.50 0.36
CA GLU A 635 28.78 17.86 0.26
C GLU A 635 29.58 18.87 1.10
N ASP A 636 29.88 18.53 2.36
CA ASP A 636 30.69 19.39 3.23
C ASP A 636 32.12 19.59 2.68
N MET A 637 32.73 18.54 2.12
CA MET A 637 34.04 18.65 1.46
C MET A 637 33.98 19.54 0.22
N LEU A 638 32.95 19.40 -0.62
CA LEU A 638 32.74 20.23 -1.82
C LEU A 638 32.53 21.71 -1.46
N VAL A 639 31.68 22.00 -0.48
CA VAL A 639 31.46 23.37 0.04
C VAL A 639 32.76 23.97 0.59
N LYS A 640 33.57 23.16 1.29
CA LYS A 640 34.87 23.58 1.81
C LYS A 640 35.91 23.83 0.72
N MET A 641 35.82 23.13 -0.41
CA MET A 641 36.68 23.30 -1.59
C MET A 641 36.28 24.51 -2.44
N ASP A 642 35.01 24.89 -2.47
CA ASP A 642 34.52 26.01 -3.29
C ASP A 642 34.89 27.39 -2.71
N LYS A 643 35.21 27.48 -1.41
CA LYS A 643 35.75 28.71 -0.81
C LYS A 643 37.08 29.07 -1.49
N ASP A 644 37.19 30.28 -2.04
CA ASP A 644 38.24 30.71 -2.98
C ASP A 644 39.70 30.40 -2.56
N ASN A 645 40.00 30.32 -1.27
CA ASN A 645 41.33 29.95 -0.77
C ASN A 645 41.66 28.44 -0.89
N SER A 646 40.75 27.62 -1.44
CA SER A 646 40.82 26.15 -1.44
C SER A 646 40.72 25.50 -2.82
N LYS A 647 40.48 26.30 -3.87
CA LYS A 647 40.39 25.80 -5.25
C LYS A 647 41.77 25.35 -5.73
N LEU A 648 41.83 24.22 -6.44
CA LEU A 648 43.07 23.74 -7.02
C LEU A 648 43.53 24.68 -8.15
N ILE A 649 44.77 25.14 -8.12
CA ILE A 649 45.34 26.01 -9.15
C ILE A 649 45.85 25.16 -10.32
N MET A 650 46.35 23.94 -10.04
CA MET A 650 46.90 23.03 -11.04
C MET A 650 46.01 22.78 -12.27
N SER A 651 46.63 22.42 -13.40
CA SER A 651 45.93 22.23 -14.68
C SER A 651 45.05 20.97 -14.71
N PRO A 652 44.02 20.92 -15.59
CA PRO A 652 43.18 19.72 -15.75
C PRO A 652 43.96 18.43 -16.07
N SER A 653 45.10 18.54 -16.75
CA SER A 653 45.99 17.40 -17.02
C SER A 653 46.68 16.89 -15.75
N THR A 654 47.11 17.79 -14.87
CA THR A 654 47.72 17.42 -13.58
C THR A 654 46.68 16.76 -12.67
N ILE A 655 45.46 17.31 -12.60
CA ILE A 655 44.33 16.68 -11.89
C ILE A 655 44.07 15.26 -12.43
N GLY A 656 44.13 15.07 -13.75
CA GLY A 656 43.99 13.76 -14.39
C GLY A 656 45.06 12.75 -13.95
N ARG A 657 46.32 13.17 -13.78
CA ARG A 657 47.40 12.31 -13.28
C ARG A 657 47.20 11.92 -11.81
N VAL A 658 46.75 12.87 -10.99
CA VAL A 658 46.42 12.59 -9.57
C VAL A 658 45.23 11.64 -9.47
N ASN A 659 44.22 11.78 -10.33
CA ASN A 659 43.08 10.86 -10.41
C ASN A 659 43.55 9.42 -10.71
N LEU A 660 44.51 9.24 -11.63
CA LEU A 660 45.14 7.94 -11.89
C LEU A 660 45.89 7.41 -10.65
N MET A 661 46.65 8.26 -9.96
CA MET A 661 47.33 7.87 -8.71
C MET A 661 46.34 7.35 -7.67
N VAL A 662 45.20 8.03 -7.48
CA VAL A 662 44.16 7.59 -6.54
C VAL A 662 43.56 6.26 -6.98
N LYS A 663 43.22 6.09 -8.27
CA LYS A 663 42.65 4.84 -8.81
C LYS A 663 43.57 3.63 -8.61
N GLU A 664 44.87 3.82 -8.79
CA GLU A 664 45.87 2.76 -8.58
C GLU A 664 46.07 2.42 -7.09
N THR A 665 45.63 3.30 -6.19
CA THR A 665 45.71 3.14 -4.73
C THR A 665 44.34 2.99 -4.08
N LEU A 666 43.30 2.59 -4.82
CA LEU A 666 42.01 2.31 -4.19
C LEU A 666 42.14 1.09 -3.26
N PRO A 667 41.48 1.13 -2.08
CA PRO A 667 41.46 -0.01 -1.21
C PRO A 667 40.57 -1.13 -1.76
N ASP A 668 41.15 -2.32 -1.89
CA ASP A 668 40.42 -3.53 -2.28
C ASP A 668 39.56 -4.10 -1.13
N SER A 669 39.86 -3.69 0.11
CA SER A 669 39.07 -3.96 1.31
C SER A 669 39.27 -2.88 2.38
N GLU A 670 38.35 -2.79 3.34
CA GLU A 670 38.42 -1.80 4.43
C GLU A 670 39.68 -1.95 5.30
N SER A 671 40.18 -3.17 5.48
CA SER A 671 41.33 -3.45 6.34
C SER A 671 42.65 -2.87 5.81
N VAL A 672 42.76 -2.65 4.50
CA VAL A 672 43.97 -2.11 3.84
C VAL A 672 43.87 -0.61 3.54
N ALA A 673 42.79 0.05 3.95
CA ALA A 673 42.52 1.46 3.62
C ALA A 673 43.67 2.41 3.99
N ASN A 674 44.23 2.27 5.19
CA ASN A 674 45.34 3.11 5.65
C ASN A 674 46.65 2.82 4.91
N GLU A 675 46.95 1.55 4.61
CA GLU A 675 48.13 1.17 3.83
C GLU A 675 48.09 1.78 2.42
N LYS A 676 46.94 1.68 1.76
CA LYS A 676 46.72 2.24 0.42
C LYS A 676 46.76 3.77 0.42
N TYR A 677 46.25 4.41 1.47
CA TYR A 677 46.42 5.86 1.67
C TYR A 677 47.90 6.24 1.80
N ILE A 678 48.70 5.46 2.52
CA ILE A 678 50.15 5.70 2.63
C ILE A 678 50.85 5.53 1.27
N ASP A 679 50.43 4.56 0.43
CA ASP A 679 50.95 4.46 -0.94
C ASP A 679 50.60 5.69 -1.79
N PHE A 680 49.37 6.19 -1.66
CA PHE A 680 48.97 7.45 -2.29
C PHE A 680 49.81 8.64 -1.81
N ALA A 681 50.07 8.73 -0.49
CA ALA A 681 50.92 9.75 0.09
C ALA A 681 52.36 9.69 -0.48
N LYS A 682 52.94 8.49 -0.67
CA LYS A 682 54.24 8.32 -1.34
C LYS A 682 54.23 8.86 -2.76
N ARG A 683 53.15 8.58 -3.51
CA ARG A 683 52.96 9.08 -4.88
C ARG A 683 52.84 10.61 -4.92
N ILE A 684 52.17 11.22 -3.94
CA ILE A 684 52.14 12.69 -3.79
C ILE A 684 53.57 13.22 -3.63
N VAL A 685 54.36 12.66 -2.70
CA VAL A 685 55.73 13.11 -2.43
C VAL A 685 56.64 13.00 -3.66
N SER A 686 56.36 12.03 -4.55
CA SER A 686 57.10 11.85 -5.81
C SER A 686 56.83 12.91 -6.90
N ILE A 687 55.80 13.74 -6.74
CA ILE A 687 55.45 14.81 -7.70
C ILE A 687 56.61 15.81 -7.78
N LYS A 688 57.17 16.05 -8.98
CA LYS A 688 58.38 16.88 -9.15
C LYS A 688 58.19 18.36 -8.83
N ARG A 689 57.01 18.93 -9.13
CA ARG A 689 56.75 20.37 -8.91
C ARG A 689 56.24 20.59 -7.49
N ASP A 690 56.91 21.44 -6.72
CA ASP A 690 56.56 21.68 -5.32
C ASP A 690 55.18 22.33 -5.16
N THR A 691 54.75 23.16 -6.12
CA THR A 691 53.40 23.76 -6.12
C THR A 691 52.30 22.71 -6.21
N GLU A 692 52.38 21.81 -7.19
CA GLU A 692 51.41 20.72 -7.39
C GLU A 692 51.42 19.73 -6.23
N ARG A 693 52.62 19.40 -5.72
CA ARG A 693 52.82 18.53 -4.54
C ARG A 693 52.13 19.12 -3.31
N ASN A 694 52.39 20.40 -3.02
CA ASN A 694 51.85 21.08 -1.84
C ASN A 694 50.33 21.28 -1.95
N GLU A 695 49.79 21.56 -3.14
CA GLU A 695 48.34 21.68 -3.35
C GLU A 695 47.61 20.37 -3.03
N ILE A 696 48.03 19.24 -3.62
CA ILE A 696 47.39 17.94 -3.35
C ILE A 696 47.65 17.48 -1.92
N GLY A 697 48.86 17.69 -1.41
CA GLY A 697 49.20 17.37 -0.02
C GLY A 697 48.27 18.09 0.96
N LYS A 698 47.99 19.39 0.75
CA LYS A 698 47.06 20.16 1.59
C LYS A 698 45.64 19.61 1.54
N VAL A 699 45.16 19.17 0.38
CA VAL A 699 43.84 18.53 0.27
C VAL A 699 43.83 17.19 1.02
N ALA A 700 44.87 16.38 0.83
CA ALA A 700 45.02 15.09 1.52
C ALA A 700 45.03 15.27 3.05
N GLU A 701 45.86 16.18 3.56
CA GLU A 701 45.92 16.51 4.98
C GLU A 701 44.61 17.10 5.51
N ARG A 702 43.95 17.97 4.75
CA ARG A 702 42.76 18.68 5.23
C ARG A 702 41.59 17.74 5.46
N PHE A 703 41.39 16.78 4.56
CA PHE A 703 40.18 15.95 4.52
C PHE A 703 40.41 14.51 4.97
N PHE A 704 41.63 13.98 4.85
CA PHE A 704 41.87 12.55 5.01
C PHE A 704 42.97 12.21 6.01
N GLY A 705 44.11 12.91 5.96
CA GLY A 705 45.33 12.51 6.65
C GLY A 705 45.67 13.30 7.91
N THR A 706 46.40 12.71 8.85
CA THR A 706 46.84 13.37 10.10
C THR A 706 47.75 14.58 9.88
N LYS A 707 48.57 14.58 8.81
CA LYS A 707 49.48 15.67 8.45
C LYS A 707 49.76 15.71 6.94
N LEU A 708 50.41 16.78 6.49
CA LEU A 708 50.91 16.93 5.13
C LEU A 708 51.92 15.83 4.80
N PRO A 709 51.74 15.04 3.72
CA PRO A 709 52.73 14.06 3.31
C PRO A 709 54.07 14.69 2.93
N ASP A 710 55.15 14.25 3.59
CA ASP A 710 56.53 14.61 3.25
C ASP A 710 57.45 13.38 3.12
N LYS A 711 58.73 13.60 2.81
CA LYS A 711 59.69 12.52 2.58
C LYS A 711 59.97 11.64 3.80
N ASN A 712 59.83 12.22 5.00
CA ASN A 712 60.16 11.56 6.26
C ASN A 712 58.90 11.03 6.96
N ASP A 713 57.74 11.60 6.64
CA ASP A 713 56.51 11.32 7.34
C ASP A 713 55.27 11.42 6.43
N LEU A 714 54.69 10.26 6.13
CA LEU A 714 53.58 10.13 5.19
C LEU A 714 52.21 10.28 5.84
N GLY A 715 52.16 10.32 7.18
CA GLY A 715 50.91 10.36 7.94
C GLY A 715 50.09 9.08 7.86
N SER A 716 48.86 9.19 8.34
CA SER A 716 47.85 8.12 8.36
C SER A 716 46.48 8.73 8.14
N LEU A 717 45.49 7.91 7.81
CA LEU A 717 44.11 8.39 7.77
C LEU A 717 43.62 8.86 9.16
N ASP A 718 42.76 9.86 9.17
CA ASP A 718 42.13 10.44 10.36
C ASP A 718 40.61 10.51 10.17
N ILE A 719 39.90 9.68 10.93
CA ILE A 719 38.44 9.62 10.92
C ILE A 719 37.78 10.96 11.23
N LYS A 720 38.37 11.77 12.13
CA LYS A 720 37.80 13.07 12.51
C LYS A 720 37.84 14.06 11.36
N LYS A 721 38.90 14.00 10.53
CA LYS A 721 39.00 14.84 9.33
C LYS A 721 38.02 14.44 8.25
N ILE A 722 37.83 13.13 8.03
CA ILE A 722 36.85 12.61 7.07
C ILE A 722 35.42 13.01 7.49
N LEU A 723 35.09 12.88 8.78
CA LEU A 723 33.79 13.33 9.32
C LEU A 723 33.63 14.85 9.30
N GLY A 724 34.73 15.61 9.20
CA GLY A 724 34.75 17.07 9.23
C GLY A 724 34.60 17.67 10.63
N ALA A 725 35.02 16.94 11.66
CA ALA A 725 34.86 17.25 13.07
C ALA A 725 35.98 18.19 13.59
N ASN A 726 35.90 19.49 13.29
CA ASN A 726 36.75 20.51 13.92
C ASN A 726 35.88 21.52 14.71
N THR A 727 36.12 21.56 16.03
CA THR A 727 35.79 22.53 17.09
C THR A 727 34.31 22.83 17.48
N ASP A 728 34.09 22.72 18.80
CA ASP A 728 33.08 23.26 19.75
C ASP A 728 31.56 23.15 19.49
N LYS A 729 31.09 22.82 18.28
CA LYS A 729 29.66 22.50 18.00
C LYS A 729 29.41 21.05 17.60
N TYR A 730 30.29 20.15 18.03
CA TYR A 730 30.35 18.75 17.62
C TYR A 730 29.06 17.95 17.94
N ASN A 731 28.34 18.28 19.01
CA ASN A 731 27.21 17.48 19.49
C ASN A 731 25.87 17.76 18.75
N GLU A 732 25.82 18.72 17.80
CA GLU A 732 24.56 19.10 17.13
C GLU A 732 24.50 18.80 15.62
N SER A 733 25.61 18.37 14.99
CA SER A 733 25.63 18.13 13.55
C SER A 733 24.92 16.84 13.14
N GLU A 734 24.25 16.85 11.99
CA GLU A 734 23.56 15.67 11.44
C GLU A 734 24.50 14.49 11.21
N LYS A 735 25.74 14.73 10.75
CA LYS A 735 26.78 13.71 10.58
C LYS A 735 27.11 12.98 11.88
N CYS A 736 27.21 13.72 13.00
CA CYS A 736 27.48 13.13 14.31
C CYS A 736 26.30 12.26 14.77
N ARG A 737 25.06 12.70 14.54
CA ARG A 737 23.87 11.89 14.86
C ARG A 737 23.84 10.58 14.09
N ILE A 738 24.16 10.62 12.79
CA ILE A 738 24.23 9.42 11.95
C ILE A 738 25.36 8.49 12.41
N TYR A 739 26.55 9.04 12.69
CA TYR A 739 27.68 8.27 13.22
C TYR A 739 27.34 7.59 14.55
N SER A 740 26.73 8.31 15.50
CA SER A 740 26.28 7.73 16.77
C SER A 740 25.26 6.62 16.58
N LEU A 741 24.31 6.79 15.64
CA LEU A 741 23.33 5.75 15.32
C LEU A 741 23.98 4.51 14.69
N LEU A 742 24.98 4.70 13.82
CA LEU A 742 25.78 3.60 13.27
C LEU A 742 26.53 2.83 14.37
N CYS A 743 27.14 3.54 15.34
CA CYS A 743 27.80 2.91 16.49
C CYS A 743 26.84 2.20 17.46
N GLN A 744 25.53 2.51 17.41
CA GLN A 744 24.50 1.75 18.12
C GLN A 744 24.11 0.46 17.39
N LEU A 745 24.24 0.43 16.05
CA LEU A 745 23.89 -0.73 15.21
C LEU A 745 25.04 -1.74 15.08
N THR A 746 26.29 -1.27 15.14
CA THR A 746 27.48 -2.11 15.00
C THR A 746 28.66 -1.53 15.79
N ASP A 747 29.69 -2.35 16.01
CA ASP A 747 30.93 -1.96 16.70
C ASP A 747 31.61 -0.73 16.06
N GLU A 748 32.03 0.22 16.90
CA GLU A 748 32.65 1.48 16.48
C GLU A 748 33.90 1.28 15.62
N LYS A 749 34.70 0.24 15.86
CA LYS A 749 35.90 -0.04 15.04
C LYS A 749 35.51 -0.44 13.62
N LYS A 750 34.39 -1.17 13.45
CA LYS A 750 33.86 -1.51 12.12
C LYS A 750 33.33 -0.26 11.41
N VAL A 751 32.60 0.61 12.13
CA VAL A 751 32.14 1.90 11.58
C VAL A 751 33.32 2.73 11.09
N ASN A 752 34.35 2.86 11.93
CA ASN A 752 35.56 3.62 11.58
C ASN A 752 36.28 3.01 10.39
N SER A 753 36.47 1.70 10.36
CA SER A 753 37.14 1.02 9.23
C SER A 753 36.40 1.25 7.91
N HIS A 754 35.06 1.18 7.93
CA HIS A 754 34.23 1.42 6.75
C HIS A 754 34.35 2.87 6.23
N ILE A 755 34.22 3.85 7.13
CA ILE A 755 34.31 5.29 6.78
C ILE A 755 35.72 5.64 6.30
N LEU A 756 36.75 5.11 6.95
CA LEU A 756 38.14 5.29 6.51
C LEU A 756 38.34 4.75 5.10
N GLY A 757 37.71 3.63 4.73
CA GLY A 757 37.75 3.08 3.37
C GLY A 757 37.23 4.02 2.27
N TRP A 758 36.41 5.03 2.61
CA TRP A 758 35.84 5.96 1.63
C TRP A 758 36.82 7.00 1.09
N TRP A 759 37.99 7.18 1.72
CA TRP A 759 38.93 8.27 1.39
C TRP A 759 39.23 8.37 -0.11
N GLY A 760 39.43 7.23 -0.78
CA GLY A 760 39.79 7.18 -2.20
C GLY A 760 38.66 7.63 -3.11
N ASN A 761 37.44 7.14 -2.87
CA ASN A 761 36.25 7.53 -3.64
C ASN A 761 35.90 9.01 -3.41
N LEU A 762 35.97 9.49 -2.17
CA LEU A 762 35.79 10.91 -1.85
C LEU A 762 36.82 11.78 -2.57
N MET A 763 38.10 11.37 -2.59
CA MET A 763 39.14 12.09 -3.31
C MET A 763 38.88 12.11 -4.83
N LEU A 764 38.41 11.01 -5.42
CA LEU A 764 38.05 10.97 -6.85
C LEU A 764 36.91 11.94 -7.18
N GLU A 765 35.87 12.00 -6.36
CA GLU A 765 34.74 12.93 -6.53
C GLU A 765 35.18 14.39 -6.43
N LEU A 766 36.03 14.71 -5.45
CA LEU A 766 36.60 16.06 -5.30
C LEU A 766 37.43 16.47 -6.52
N LEU A 767 38.31 15.58 -7.01
CA LEU A 767 39.12 15.84 -8.19
C LEU A 767 38.27 15.96 -9.46
N ALA A 768 37.22 15.14 -9.59
CA ALA A 768 36.28 15.22 -10.72
C ALA A 768 35.57 16.58 -10.73
N ASN A 769 35.03 17.02 -9.58
CA ASN A 769 34.39 18.32 -9.43
C ASN A 769 35.34 19.48 -9.81
N GLN A 770 36.58 19.48 -9.29
CA GLN A 770 37.57 20.51 -9.60
C GLN A 770 37.96 20.53 -11.09
N LYS A 771 38.02 19.35 -11.73
CA LYS A 771 38.27 19.24 -13.17
C LYS A 771 37.10 19.82 -13.99
N TYR A 772 35.86 19.58 -13.58
CA TYR A 772 34.66 20.12 -14.24
C TYR A 772 34.59 21.64 -14.12
N LEU A 773 34.82 22.21 -12.94
CA LEU A 773 34.83 23.67 -12.74
C LEU A 773 35.83 24.39 -13.66
N LYS A 774 36.97 23.77 -13.97
CA LYS A 774 37.98 24.31 -14.90
C LYS A 774 37.67 24.10 -16.39
N LYS A 775 36.65 23.31 -16.74
CA LYS A 775 36.24 23.09 -18.14
C LYS A 775 35.17 24.10 -18.58
N PHE A 776 34.41 24.64 -17.61
CA PHE A 776 33.32 25.59 -17.85
C PHE A 776 33.65 27.03 -17.45
N ASN A 777 34.75 27.25 -16.71
CA ASN A 777 35.46 28.53 -16.60
C ASN A 777 36.58 28.56 -17.63
#